data_AF-A0AAV5RTE3-F1
#
_entry.id   AF-A0AAV5RTE3-F1
#
_cell.length_a   1.000
_cell.length_b   1.000
_cell.length_c   1.000
_cell.angle_alpha   90.00
_cell.angle_beta   90.00
_cell.angle_gamma   90.00
#
_symmetry.space_group_name_H-M   'P 1'
#
loop_
_entity.id
_entity.type
_entity.pdbx_description
1 polymer ?
#
loop_
_entity_poly.entity_id
_entity_poly.type
_entity_poly.pdbx_seq_one_letter_code
_entity_poly.pdbx_strand_id
1 'polypeptide(L)'
;MSDRKRRRNFDDDEDSYQDYRPRVPKRQRIPPVVQLCKEMMPDICTIGESTKVFADDIKFLSEAIISEFGHEDYFNNALLDTFRAVVLEQPHKQPAIALLVMAVNAGNQVVGKSVLNFFFDELQKCCTSSAEDSGPAESNDTGPWNKVKLYLRFLSLLSPMIINEDIIAVYQALLDFAVQLNNIDDTKRNALSEAIFTNTILNIPYLFYFKKADDNALQTQVEDLVSKIEANYKLKSTGIKLLREYDASSPYEITELIQVALPNIKKALANNMDQLTQLFCDWNELLPEQPDNHGFNDALSLPSIEDLSKYSSLSNGVGSVDNMWKDPRYCFHVYLPHAAGEFDTVLPITTYAGQLFNDIVIDIVQSLEFNRKEVSRQLSLLPNFFKDGIFANMGDSIAQIAAVYEENPLASTFKLEDLEIEAILSLIFKLPDVSQPYAYFYTLLVDICQSNPKAIAPVFGRAFRFFYQNIDSLDFELRQRFLDWFSVQMSNFNFSWKWNEWEEDAIKFHNSFYNPKIVFMKNLVRKELRLTYNTSEVDASLPQEFKKYLETNFVPAEEVQQWYQSFFTEYQVRLEDAAKNELLFSQADIPFEPIVRDLVDYVHKQNDTREISELEGIIEKLREHAGQITDFNRFIVVLLTQVVVHCGSRSLSHANKYITDLKDELKTIFEKLDMDAEAMEQLIIESVLAYWNINSQTGFLIVDALKFAELVSPKAILNFCLLEKNDRCYALSDVTVIDTIYRTLSQLLITNAGDNQAFEFVFEQMCLMLNRATTALGVTETENVVLPDLSEKSEIDPINELPKLEHTWKYSATLGFVKSLLRKYSPQYVSLVEKFTNGMGGVVSHQPTQQQLLEWIGEVPQI
;
A
#
# COMPACT_ATOMS: atom_id res chain seq x y z
N MET A 1 -78.64 63.40 14.70
CA MET A 1 -79.50 62.46 15.46
C MET A 1 -78.60 61.47 16.17
N SER A 2 -78.88 61.28 17.46
CA SER A 2 -78.32 60.28 18.37
C SER A 2 -78.26 58.89 17.74
N ASP A 3 -77.20 58.12 17.97
CA ASP A 3 -77.34 56.91 18.80
C ASP A 3 -76.05 56.30 19.36
N ARG A 4 -76.23 55.78 20.57
CA ARG A 4 -75.24 55.47 21.61
C ARG A 4 -74.89 53.97 21.67
N LYS A 5 -73.65 53.72 22.12
CA LYS A 5 -73.12 52.56 22.86
C LYS A 5 -74.14 51.76 23.72
N ARG A 6 -74.07 50.41 23.70
CA ARG A 6 -73.56 49.53 24.81
C ARG A 6 -73.83 48.01 24.61
N ARG A 7 -72.76 47.23 24.82
CA ARG A 7 -72.61 45.90 25.48
C ARG A 7 -73.35 44.65 24.97
N ARG A 8 -72.55 43.61 24.66
CA ARG A 8 -72.70 42.24 25.24
C ARG A 8 -71.34 41.53 25.26
N ASN A 9 -71.01 40.93 26.41
CA ASN A 9 -69.87 40.04 26.64
C ASN A 9 -70.03 38.73 25.84
N PHE A 10 -68.92 38.11 25.45
CA PHE A 10 -68.69 36.67 25.64
C PHE A 10 -67.18 36.43 25.74
N ASP A 11 -66.79 35.79 26.83
CA ASP A 11 -65.49 35.16 27.06
C ASP A 11 -65.28 33.98 26.09
N ASP A 12 -64.04 33.50 26.04
CA ASP A 12 -63.53 32.26 25.43
C ASP A 12 -63.15 32.33 23.94
N ASP A 13 -61.85 32.52 23.68
CA ASP A 13 -60.98 31.67 22.83
C ASP A 13 -59.66 32.39 22.50
N GLU A 14 -58.81 32.59 23.52
CA GLU A 14 -57.37 32.71 23.34
C GLU A 14 -56.82 31.29 23.13
N ASP A 15 -56.48 30.95 21.88
CA ASP A 15 -55.33 30.09 21.50
C ASP A 15 -55.51 29.54 20.08
N SER A 16 -55.03 30.29 19.08
CA SER A 16 -54.82 29.76 17.73
C SER A 16 -53.40 30.08 17.25
N TYR A 17 -52.42 29.48 17.93
CA TYR A 17 -51.11 29.15 17.37
C TYR A 17 -51.08 27.63 17.17
N GLN A 18 -51.61 27.17 16.04
CA GLN A 18 -51.48 25.76 15.64
C GLN A 18 -50.02 25.46 15.28
N ASP A 19 -49.37 24.80 16.22
CA ASP A 19 -48.08 24.13 16.19
C ASP A 19 -47.91 23.32 14.88
N TYR A 20 -47.12 23.82 13.93
CA TYR A 20 -46.79 23.12 12.68
C TYR A 20 -45.74 22.02 12.99
N ARG A 21 -46.17 20.94 13.65
CA ARG A 21 -45.32 19.75 13.81
C ARG A 21 -45.23 19.01 12.47
N PRO A 22 -44.03 18.72 11.95
CA PRO A 22 -43.88 17.87 10.78
C PRO A 22 -44.58 16.54 11.05
N ARG A 23 -45.42 16.08 10.11
CA ARG A 23 -45.99 14.73 10.15
C ARG A 23 -44.83 13.74 10.08
N VAL A 24 -44.38 13.26 11.23
CA VAL A 24 -43.47 12.11 11.32
C VAL A 24 -44.19 10.96 10.61
N PRO A 25 -43.58 10.28 9.62
CA PRO A 25 -44.21 9.14 9.00
C PRO A 25 -44.56 8.14 10.10
N LYS A 26 -45.79 7.59 10.09
CA LYS A 26 -46.16 6.51 11.01
C LYS A 26 -45.08 5.44 10.90
N ARG A 27 -44.33 5.18 11.97
CA ARG A 27 -43.37 4.07 12.05
C ARG A 27 -44.07 2.83 11.49
N GLN A 28 -43.59 2.33 10.34
CA GLN A 28 -44.07 1.05 9.81
C GLN A 28 -43.90 0.02 10.93
N ARG A 29 -44.95 -0.74 11.24
CA ARG A 29 -44.84 -1.86 12.18
C ARG A 29 -43.94 -2.88 11.51
N ILE A 30 -42.68 -2.91 11.92
CA ILE A 30 -41.72 -3.93 11.52
C ILE A 30 -42.23 -5.27 12.08
N PRO A 31 -42.22 -6.37 11.30
CA PRO A 31 -42.58 -7.69 11.82
C PRO A 31 -41.77 -8.03 13.08
N PRO A 32 -42.35 -8.72 14.08
CA PRO A 32 -41.66 -9.03 15.33
C PRO A 32 -40.29 -9.72 15.13
N VAL A 33 -40.20 -10.68 14.20
CA VAL A 33 -38.95 -11.39 13.89
C VAL A 33 -37.89 -10.47 13.27
N VAL A 34 -38.30 -9.50 12.44
CA VAL A 34 -37.38 -8.51 11.87
C VAL A 34 -36.90 -7.53 12.94
N GLN A 35 -37.75 -7.18 13.92
CA GLN A 35 -37.32 -6.38 15.07
C GLN A 35 -36.34 -7.15 15.94
N LEU A 36 -36.62 -8.43 16.21
CA LEU A 36 -35.70 -9.29 16.95
C LEU A 36 -34.34 -9.39 16.26
N CYS A 37 -34.29 -9.62 14.95
CA CYS A 37 -33.03 -9.66 14.20
C CYS A 37 -32.26 -8.32 14.28
N LYS A 38 -32.96 -7.18 14.30
CA LYS A 38 -32.32 -5.86 14.42
C LYS A 38 -31.70 -5.60 15.80
N GLU A 39 -32.15 -6.32 16.82
CA GLU A 39 -31.63 -6.22 18.18
C GLU A 39 -30.53 -7.29 18.38
N MET A 40 -30.78 -8.55 18.01
CA MET A 40 -29.86 -9.67 18.24
C MET A 40 -28.62 -9.71 17.35
N MET A 41 -28.73 -9.42 16.04
CA MET A 41 -27.57 -9.55 15.14
C MET A 41 -26.43 -8.58 15.50
N PRO A 42 -26.70 -7.30 15.84
CA PRO A 42 -25.68 -6.42 16.38
C PRO A 42 -25.04 -6.92 17.68
N ASP A 43 -25.82 -7.52 18.59
CA ASP A 43 -25.29 -8.06 19.85
C ASP A 43 -24.30 -9.21 19.59
N ILE A 44 -24.60 -10.07 18.61
CA ILE A 44 -23.66 -11.12 18.12
C ILE A 44 -22.39 -10.48 17.54
N CYS A 45 -22.51 -9.41 16.77
CA CYS A 45 -21.34 -8.70 16.22
C CYS A 45 -20.46 -8.09 17.32
N THR A 46 -21.01 -7.70 18.46
CA THR A 46 -20.26 -7.11 19.60
C THR A 46 -19.89 -8.11 20.69
N ILE A 47 -20.11 -9.41 20.46
CA ILE A 47 -19.87 -10.44 21.47
C ILE A 47 -18.40 -10.47 21.91
N GLY A 48 -18.19 -10.59 23.23
CA GLY A 48 -16.85 -10.67 23.83
C GLY A 48 -16.10 -9.33 23.92
N GLU A 49 -16.66 -8.22 23.42
CA GLU A 49 -16.02 -6.90 23.56
C GLU A 49 -16.03 -6.40 25.01
N SER A 50 -16.98 -6.87 25.83
CA SER A 50 -17.03 -6.62 27.27
C SER A 50 -16.95 -7.92 28.06
N THR A 51 -15.83 -8.12 28.77
CA THR A 51 -15.61 -9.32 29.61
C THR A 51 -16.63 -9.47 30.74
N LYS A 52 -17.26 -8.37 31.19
CA LYS A 52 -18.22 -8.37 32.29
C LYS A 52 -19.58 -8.94 31.92
N VAL A 53 -20.03 -8.69 30.70
CA VAL A 53 -21.37 -9.08 30.23
C VAL A 53 -21.31 -10.37 29.41
N PHE A 54 -20.12 -10.78 28.97
CA PHE A 54 -19.91 -11.93 28.09
C PHE A 54 -20.65 -13.20 28.49
N ALA A 55 -20.60 -13.61 29.77
CA ALA A 55 -21.29 -14.82 30.23
C ALA A 55 -22.82 -14.69 30.14
N ASP A 56 -23.35 -13.52 30.48
CA ASP A 56 -24.77 -13.21 30.38
C ASP A 56 -25.21 -13.16 28.91
N ASP A 57 -24.42 -12.53 28.03
CA ASP A 57 -24.67 -12.47 26.59
C ASP A 57 -24.72 -13.86 25.97
N ILE A 58 -23.79 -14.76 26.30
CA ILE A 58 -23.79 -16.15 25.82
C ILE A 58 -25.09 -16.85 26.23
N LYS A 59 -25.53 -16.66 27.47
CA LYS A 59 -26.76 -17.26 27.97
C LYS A 59 -28.00 -16.70 27.27
N PHE A 60 -28.13 -15.38 27.20
CA PHE A 60 -29.30 -14.75 26.59
C PHE A 60 -29.41 -15.03 25.09
N LEU A 61 -28.30 -14.94 24.36
CA LEU A 61 -28.27 -15.22 22.93
C LEU A 61 -28.54 -16.69 22.63
N SER A 62 -27.99 -17.63 23.42
CA SER A 62 -28.24 -19.06 23.21
C SER A 62 -29.72 -19.42 23.44
N GLU A 63 -30.33 -18.94 24.53
CA GLU A 63 -31.77 -19.14 24.81
C GLU A 63 -32.66 -18.59 23.69
N ALA A 64 -32.34 -17.38 23.19
CA ALA A 64 -33.08 -16.76 22.10
C ALA A 64 -32.93 -17.53 20.78
N ILE A 65 -31.72 -17.99 20.43
CA ILE A 65 -31.48 -18.80 19.23
C ILE A 65 -32.24 -20.14 19.33
N ILE A 66 -32.18 -20.81 20.48
CA ILE A 66 -32.89 -22.08 20.69
C ILE A 66 -34.40 -21.92 20.51
N SER A 67 -34.95 -20.79 20.97
CA SER A 67 -36.39 -20.52 20.89
C SER A 67 -36.86 -20.17 19.48
N GLU A 68 -36.04 -19.50 18.65
CA GLU A 68 -36.50 -18.90 17.39
C GLU A 68 -36.03 -19.66 16.15
N PHE A 69 -34.92 -20.41 16.24
CA PHE A 69 -34.36 -21.14 15.10
C PHE A 69 -35.29 -22.26 14.64
N GLY A 70 -35.66 -22.24 13.36
CA GLY A 70 -36.60 -23.20 12.76
C GLY A 70 -38.07 -22.74 12.74
N HIS A 71 -38.40 -21.56 13.27
CA HIS A 71 -39.75 -20.98 13.16
C HIS A 71 -39.95 -20.17 11.88
N GLU A 72 -38.98 -19.31 11.52
CA GLU A 72 -39.01 -18.51 10.29
C GLU A 72 -37.66 -18.57 9.55
N ASP A 73 -37.71 -18.78 8.23
CA ASP A 73 -36.50 -18.82 7.38
C ASP A 73 -35.71 -17.50 7.41
N TYR A 74 -36.41 -16.37 7.61
CA TYR A 74 -35.77 -15.06 7.71
C TYR A 74 -34.79 -14.97 8.89
N PHE A 75 -35.18 -15.48 10.07
CA PHE A 75 -34.31 -15.49 11.25
C PHE A 75 -33.12 -16.43 11.03
N ASN A 76 -33.36 -17.63 10.52
CA ASN A 76 -32.31 -18.61 10.25
C ASN A 76 -31.25 -18.03 9.29
N ASN A 77 -31.68 -17.44 8.18
CA ASN A 77 -30.77 -16.84 7.20
C ASN A 77 -30.00 -15.66 7.80
N ALA A 78 -30.67 -14.75 8.51
CA ALA A 78 -30.01 -13.61 9.15
C ALA A 78 -28.97 -14.05 10.19
N LEU A 79 -29.27 -15.06 11.00
CA LEU A 79 -28.34 -15.61 11.98
C LEU A 79 -27.12 -16.25 11.32
N LEU A 80 -27.35 -17.13 10.34
CA LEU A 80 -26.27 -17.84 9.64
C LEU A 80 -25.38 -16.87 8.84
N ASP A 81 -25.97 -15.87 8.19
CA ASP A 81 -25.23 -14.81 7.50
C ASP A 81 -24.40 -13.98 8.48
N THR A 82 -24.94 -13.66 9.66
CA THR A 82 -24.22 -12.91 10.71
C THR A 82 -23.07 -13.73 11.27
N PHE A 83 -23.28 -15.01 11.59
CA PHE A 83 -22.21 -15.91 12.01
C PHE A 83 -21.13 -16.03 10.94
N ARG A 84 -21.51 -16.19 9.67
CA ARG A 84 -20.56 -16.23 8.55
C ARG A 84 -19.73 -14.95 8.49
N ALA A 85 -20.38 -13.79 8.57
CA ALA A 85 -19.68 -12.49 8.52
C ALA A 85 -18.68 -12.34 9.67
N VAL A 86 -19.08 -12.61 10.92
CA VAL A 86 -18.18 -12.51 12.09
C VAL A 86 -17.01 -13.50 11.98
N VAL A 87 -17.26 -14.74 11.55
CA VAL A 87 -16.21 -15.76 11.39
C VAL A 87 -15.17 -15.36 10.33
N LEU A 88 -15.59 -14.70 9.25
CA LEU A 88 -14.69 -14.28 8.16
C LEU A 88 -14.01 -12.93 8.41
N GLU A 89 -14.74 -11.97 8.99
CA GLU A 89 -14.28 -10.58 9.12
C GLU A 89 -13.59 -10.29 10.46
N GLN A 90 -13.89 -11.07 11.51
CA GLN A 90 -13.44 -10.84 12.88
C GLN A 90 -12.89 -12.15 13.49
N PRO A 91 -11.78 -12.69 12.96
CA PRO A 91 -11.29 -14.02 13.32
C PRO A 91 -10.93 -14.18 14.81
N HIS A 92 -10.55 -13.11 15.49
CA HIS A 92 -10.31 -13.09 16.94
C HIS A 92 -11.56 -13.41 17.77
N LYS A 93 -12.76 -13.17 17.23
CA LYS A 93 -14.04 -13.47 17.89
C LYS A 93 -14.54 -14.90 17.67
N GLN A 94 -13.90 -15.69 16.80
CA GLN A 94 -14.35 -17.05 16.52
C GLN A 94 -14.52 -17.92 17.76
N PRO A 95 -13.65 -17.88 18.79
CA PRO A 95 -13.85 -18.67 20.00
C PRO A 95 -15.15 -18.32 20.73
N ALA A 96 -15.56 -17.05 20.71
CA ALA A 96 -16.79 -16.59 21.36
C ALA A 96 -18.03 -17.10 20.62
N ILE A 97 -18.02 -17.04 19.29
CA ILE A 97 -19.07 -17.60 18.45
C ILE A 97 -19.13 -19.13 18.60
N ALA A 98 -17.98 -19.81 18.70
CA ALA A 98 -17.93 -21.25 18.91
C ALA A 98 -18.55 -21.65 20.25
N LEU A 99 -18.25 -20.91 21.33
CA LEU A 99 -18.88 -21.09 22.63
C LEU A 99 -20.39 -20.92 22.57
N LEU A 100 -20.87 -19.87 21.88
CA LEU A 100 -22.31 -19.64 21.68
C LEU A 100 -22.97 -20.81 20.95
N VAL A 101 -22.36 -21.33 19.87
CA VAL A 101 -22.88 -22.47 19.10
C VAL A 101 -22.90 -23.74 19.95
N MET A 102 -21.87 -24.00 20.76
CA MET A 102 -21.85 -25.15 21.68
C MET A 102 -22.88 -25.02 22.81
N ALA A 103 -23.17 -23.80 23.27
CA ALA A 103 -24.27 -23.55 24.21
C ALA A 103 -25.65 -23.81 23.58
N VAL A 104 -25.83 -23.40 22.32
CA VAL A 104 -27.03 -23.70 21.54
C VAL A 104 -27.17 -25.22 21.30
N ASN A 105 -26.07 -25.92 20.99
CA ASN A 105 -26.07 -27.37 20.79
C ASN A 105 -26.51 -28.15 22.04
N ALA A 106 -26.05 -27.72 23.22
CA ALA A 106 -26.44 -28.33 24.49
C ALA A 106 -27.94 -28.17 24.79
N GLY A 107 -28.55 -27.05 24.40
CA GLY A 107 -29.99 -26.83 24.54
C GLY A 107 -30.84 -27.45 23.44
N ASN A 108 -30.34 -27.46 22.19
CA ASN A 108 -31.01 -28.04 21.03
C ASN A 108 -29.99 -28.56 19.99
N GLN A 109 -29.75 -29.88 20.01
CA GLN A 109 -28.82 -30.57 19.11
C GLN A 109 -29.11 -30.36 17.61
N VAL A 110 -30.38 -30.18 17.25
CA VAL A 110 -30.77 -30.00 15.83
C VAL A 110 -30.24 -28.67 15.30
N VAL A 111 -30.31 -27.61 16.11
CA VAL A 111 -29.79 -26.29 15.76
C VAL A 111 -28.27 -26.35 15.69
N GLY A 112 -27.61 -26.93 16.70
CA GLY A 112 -26.16 -27.10 16.72
C GLY A 112 -25.63 -27.85 15.49
N LYS A 113 -26.27 -28.97 15.14
CA LYS A 113 -25.93 -29.74 13.93
C LYS A 113 -26.22 -28.97 12.64
N SER A 114 -27.28 -28.17 12.59
CA SER A 114 -27.59 -27.34 11.41
C SER A 114 -26.53 -26.27 11.18
N VAL A 115 -26.05 -25.60 12.22
CA VAL A 115 -24.98 -24.60 12.14
C VAL A 115 -23.66 -25.26 11.74
N LEU A 116 -23.33 -26.42 12.32
CA LEU A 116 -22.15 -27.20 11.97
C LEU A 116 -22.11 -27.54 10.47
N ASN A 117 -23.21 -28.10 9.96
CA ASN A 117 -23.30 -28.47 8.55
C ASN A 117 -23.27 -27.25 7.63
N PHE A 118 -23.88 -26.13 8.04
CA PHE A 118 -23.79 -24.88 7.27
C PHE A 118 -22.33 -24.45 7.06
N PHE A 119 -21.51 -24.43 8.11
CA PHE A 119 -20.09 -24.05 7.98
C PHE A 119 -19.26 -25.08 7.20
N PHE A 120 -19.56 -26.37 7.35
CA PHE A 120 -18.94 -27.41 6.53
C PHE A 120 -19.30 -27.25 5.04
N ASP A 121 -20.57 -26.96 4.73
CA ASP A 121 -21.03 -26.70 3.36
C ASP A 121 -20.39 -25.43 2.78
N GLU A 122 -20.24 -24.36 3.56
CA GLU A 122 -19.53 -23.16 3.10
C GLU A 122 -18.04 -23.44 2.83
N LEU A 123 -17.38 -24.26 3.66
CA LEU A 123 -16.00 -24.72 3.41
C LEU A 123 -15.93 -25.53 2.11
N GLN A 124 -16.84 -26.49 1.92
CA GLN A 124 -16.92 -27.31 0.71
C GLN A 124 -17.18 -26.46 -0.54
N LYS A 125 -18.08 -25.46 -0.46
CA LYS A 125 -18.33 -24.50 -1.54
C LYS A 125 -17.07 -23.73 -1.91
N CYS A 126 -16.30 -23.24 -0.92
CA CYS A 126 -15.05 -22.52 -1.19
C CYS A 126 -13.98 -23.40 -1.84
N CYS A 127 -13.86 -24.66 -1.41
CA CYS A 127 -12.98 -25.62 -2.07
C CYS A 127 -13.40 -25.86 -3.52
N THR A 128 -14.70 -26.02 -3.78
CA THR A 128 -15.22 -26.29 -5.13
C THR A 128 -15.06 -25.09 -6.06
N SER A 129 -15.39 -23.88 -5.59
CA SER A 129 -15.27 -22.65 -6.36
C SER A 129 -13.83 -22.26 -6.67
N SER A 130 -12.85 -22.80 -5.92
CA SER A 130 -11.43 -22.54 -6.18
C SER A 130 -10.92 -23.07 -7.53
N ALA A 131 -11.65 -24.01 -8.14
CA ALA A 131 -11.34 -24.57 -9.46
C ALA A 131 -12.19 -23.96 -10.59
N GLU A 132 -13.14 -23.07 -10.27
CA GLU A 132 -13.98 -22.40 -11.25
C GLU A 132 -13.32 -21.09 -11.70
N ASP A 133 -13.35 -20.82 -13.01
CA ASP A 133 -12.91 -19.53 -13.55
C ASP A 133 -13.98 -18.47 -13.24
N SER A 134 -13.92 -17.90 -12.05
CA SER A 134 -14.84 -16.85 -11.60
C SER A 134 -14.52 -15.46 -12.19
N GLY A 135 -13.49 -15.36 -13.05
CA GLY A 135 -12.97 -14.10 -13.57
C GLY A 135 -12.02 -13.40 -12.59
N PRO A 136 -11.60 -12.15 -12.86
CA PRO A 136 -10.81 -11.38 -11.90
C PRO A 136 -11.63 -11.19 -10.62
N ALA A 137 -11.03 -11.51 -9.47
CA ALA A 137 -11.66 -11.28 -8.18
C ALA A 137 -12.17 -9.84 -8.08
N GLU A 138 -13.37 -9.64 -7.53
CA GLU A 138 -13.77 -8.31 -7.08
C GLU A 138 -12.70 -7.82 -6.10
N SER A 139 -12.35 -6.53 -6.17
CA SER A 139 -11.15 -5.96 -5.52
C SER A 139 -11.04 -6.18 -4.00
N ASN A 140 -12.10 -6.69 -3.37
CA ASN A 140 -12.27 -6.78 -1.93
C ASN A 140 -12.41 -8.23 -1.42
N ASP A 141 -12.38 -9.26 -2.28
CA ASP A 141 -12.51 -10.64 -1.83
C ASP A 141 -11.17 -11.21 -1.34
N THR A 142 -11.14 -11.72 -0.10
CA THR A 142 -9.95 -12.37 0.50
C THR A 142 -9.65 -13.75 -0.07
N GLY A 143 -10.52 -14.24 -0.97
CA GLY A 143 -10.31 -15.46 -1.75
C GLY A 143 -10.75 -16.75 -1.05
N PRO A 144 -11.00 -17.82 -1.82
CA PRO A 144 -11.59 -19.05 -1.31
C PRO A 144 -10.72 -19.73 -0.25
N TRP A 145 -9.40 -19.79 -0.45
CA TRP A 145 -8.49 -20.50 0.46
C TRP A 145 -8.29 -19.80 1.80
N ASN A 146 -8.50 -18.48 1.88
CA ASN A 146 -8.57 -17.81 3.17
C ASN A 146 -9.88 -18.10 3.89
N LYS A 147 -11.00 -18.10 3.17
CA LYS A 147 -12.29 -18.49 3.77
C LYS A 147 -12.21 -19.93 4.29
N VAL A 148 -11.58 -20.85 3.56
CA VAL A 148 -11.28 -22.21 4.04
C VAL A 148 -10.45 -22.20 5.32
N LYS A 149 -9.39 -21.36 5.42
CA LYS A 149 -8.61 -21.17 6.65
C LYS A 149 -9.52 -20.79 7.82
N LEU A 150 -10.37 -19.77 7.64
CA LEU A 150 -11.21 -19.23 8.71
C LEU A 150 -12.34 -20.18 9.11
N TYR A 151 -12.96 -20.88 8.15
CA TYR A 151 -13.94 -21.91 8.45
C TYR A 151 -13.32 -23.11 9.14
N LEU A 152 -12.12 -23.56 8.71
CA LEU A 152 -11.42 -24.65 9.38
C LEU A 152 -11.06 -24.28 10.82
N ARG A 153 -10.62 -23.04 11.08
CA ARG A 153 -10.37 -22.53 12.43
C ARG A 153 -11.63 -22.59 13.28
N PHE A 154 -12.75 -22.13 12.74
CA PHE A 154 -14.04 -22.17 13.42
C PHE A 154 -14.52 -23.61 13.71
N LEU A 155 -14.43 -24.51 12.74
CA LEU A 155 -14.76 -25.94 12.93
C LEU A 155 -13.85 -26.60 13.97
N SER A 156 -12.58 -26.18 14.04
CA SER A 156 -11.62 -26.69 15.04
C SER A 156 -12.01 -26.29 16.46
N LEU A 157 -12.50 -25.06 16.64
CA LEU A 157 -13.05 -24.59 17.91
C LEU A 157 -14.30 -25.38 18.35
N LEU A 158 -15.06 -25.93 17.41
CA LEU A 158 -16.22 -26.78 17.68
C LEU A 158 -15.84 -28.24 17.98
N SER A 159 -14.55 -28.56 18.15
CA SER A 159 -14.09 -29.92 18.46
C SER A 159 -14.87 -30.61 19.60
N PRO A 160 -15.33 -29.96 20.69
CA PRO A 160 -16.14 -30.59 21.74
C PRO A 160 -17.44 -31.23 21.28
N MET A 161 -18.03 -30.76 20.19
CA MET A 161 -19.29 -31.28 19.64
C MET A 161 -19.11 -32.08 18.34
N ILE A 162 -17.87 -32.28 17.88
CA ILE A 162 -17.54 -33.00 16.64
C ILE A 162 -16.81 -34.31 16.97
N ILE A 163 -17.05 -35.35 16.17
CA ILE A 163 -16.30 -36.61 16.24
C ILE A 163 -14.84 -36.35 15.84
N ASN A 164 -13.88 -36.75 16.68
CA ASN A 164 -12.44 -36.48 16.46
C ASN A 164 -11.94 -37.00 15.10
N GLU A 165 -12.36 -38.20 14.69
CA GLU A 165 -11.97 -38.80 13.42
C GLU A 165 -12.42 -37.97 12.21
N ASP A 166 -13.62 -37.40 12.27
CA ASP A 166 -14.20 -36.62 11.17
C ASP A 166 -13.44 -35.29 10.96
N ILE A 167 -13.14 -34.56 12.04
CA ILE A 167 -12.39 -33.30 11.92
C ILE A 167 -10.93 -33.57 11.50
N ILE A 168 -10.29 -34.63 12.02
CA ILE A 168 -8.94 -35.01 11.61
C ILE A 168 -8.90 -35.44 10.14
N ALA A 169 -9.95 -36.10 9.64
CA ALA A 169 -10.05 -36.43 8.22
C ALA A 169 -10.07 -35.18 7.31
N VAL A 170 -10.72 -34.09 7.74
CA VAL A 170 -10.70 -32.79 7.02
C VAL A 170 -9.27 -32.24 6.95
N TYR A 171 -8.56 -32.20 8.07
CA TYR A 171 -7.15 -31.78 8.12
C TYR A 171 -6.27 -32.66 7.23
N GLN A 172 -6.43 -33.98 7.32
CA GLN A 172 -5.67 -34.94 6.54
C GLN A 172 -5.88 -34.75 5.04
N ALA A 173 -7.12 -34.53 4.61
CA ALA A 173 -7.46 -34.28 3.21
C ALA A 173 -6.79 -33.01 2.67
N LEU A 174 -6.86 -31.89 3.41
CA LEU A 174 -6.24 -30.63 3.00
C LEU A 174 -4.71 -30.71 2.96
N LEU A 175 -4.09 -31.40 3.92
CA LEU A 175 -2.63 -31.52 4.01
C LEU A 175 -2.08 -32.53 2.98
N ASP A 176 -2.77 -33.65 2.76
CA ASP A 176 -2.42 -34.56 1.65
C ASP A 176 -2.60 -33.88 0.29
N PHE A 177 -3.59 -32.99 0.17
CA PHE A 177 -3.79 -32.19 -1.03
C PHE A 177 -2.66 -31.16 -1.23
N ALA A 178 -2.22 -30.48 -0.18
CA ALA A 178 -1.03 -29.62 -0.25
C ALA A 178 0.23 -30.42 -0.64
N VAL A 179 0.45 -31.61 -0.07
CA VAL A 179 1.56 -32.49 -0.45
C VAL A 179 1.48 -32.89 -1.94
N GLN A 180 0.28 -33.22 -2.44
CA GLN A 180 0.07 -33.56 -3.85
C GLN A 180 0.38 -32.38 -4.77
N LEU A 181 -0.09 -31.17 -4.44
CA LEU A 181 0.23 -29.94 -5.17
C LEU A 181 1.73 -29.63 -5.15
N ASN A 182 2.38 -29.83 -4.00
CA ASN A 182 3.83 -29.69 -3.86
C ASN A 182 4.56 -30.66 -4.78
N ASN A 183 4.09 -31.90 -4.92
CA ASN A 183 4.76 -32.93 -5.71
C ASN A 183 4.49 -32.87 -7.23
N ILE A 184 3.71 -31.89 -7.73
CA ILE A 184 3.49 -31.70 -9.19
C ILE A 184 4.82 -31.48 -9.90
N ASP A 185 5.69 -30.65 -9.33
CA ASP A 185 7.03 -30.37 -9.83
C ASP A 185 8.00 -30.39 -8.66
N ASP A 186 8.87 -31.40 -8.58
CA ASP A 186 9.83 -31.57 -7.49
C ASP A 186 10.82 -30.40 -7.35
N THR A 187 10.99 -29.58 -8.38
CA THR A 187 11.98 -28.48 -8.43
C THR A 187 11.37 -27.10 -8.22
N LYS A 188 10.10 -26.90 -8.58
CA LYS A 188 9.44 -25.59 -8.55
C LYS A 188 8.59 -25.41 -7.30
N ARG A 189 8.58 -24.17 -6.78
CA ARG A 189 7.65 -23.70 -5.74
C ARG A 189 6.21 -23.74 -6.26
N ASN A 190 5.29 -24.16 -5.38
CA ASN A 190 3.85 -24.09 -5.63
C ASN A 190 3.18 -23.17 -4.59
N ALA A 191 2.75 -21.99 -5.03
CA ALA A 191 2.15 -20.95 -4.20
C ALA A 191 0.90 -21.45 -3.45
N LEU A 192 0.00 -22.13 -4.15
CA LEU A 192 -1.22 -22.67 -3.57
C LEU A 192 -0.93 -23.75 -2.52
N SER A 193 0.05 -24.63 -2.78
CA SER A 193 0.48 -25.64 -1.82
C SER A 193 0.94 -25.02 -0.50
N GLU A 194 1.78 -23.98 -0.55
CA GLU A 194 2.28 -23.30 0.65
C GLU A 194 1.17 -22.60 1.44
N ALA A 195 0.22 -21.98 0.73
CA ALA A 195 -0.93 -21.34 1.33
C ALA A 195 -1.79 -22.35 2.09
N ILE A 196 -2.19 -23.45 1.43
CA ILE A 196 -3.01 -24.49 2.06
C ILE A 196 -2.27 -25.10 3.23
N PHE A 197 -0.99 -25.44 3.07
CA PHE A 197 -0.17 -26.02 4.12
C PHE A 197 -0.11 -25.10 5.34
N THR A 198 0.32 -23.84 5.17
CA THR A 198 0.51 -22.91 6.28
C THR A 198 -0.80 -22.57 6.98
N ASN A 199 -1.85 -22.29 6.21
CA ASN A 199 -3.17 -21.98 6.74
C ASN A 199 -3.76 -23.15 7.53
N THR A 200 -3.58 -24.38 7.03
CA THR A 200 -4.12 -25.57 7.68
C THR A 200 -3.38 -25.86 8.98
N ILE A 201 -2.05 -25.89 8.98
CA ILE A 201 -1.30 -26.21 10.22
C ILE A 201 -1.46 -25.14 11.30
N LEU A 202 -1.62 -23.86 10.92
CA LEU A 202 -1.84 -22.75 11.86
C LEU A 202 -3.11 -22.96 12.70
N ASN A 203 -4.10 -23.68 12.18
CA ASN A 203 -5.36 -23.93 12.86
C ASN A 203 -5.33 -25.17 13.79
N ILE A 204 -4.33 -26.04 13.69
CA ILE A 204 -4.24 -27.25 14.53
C ILE A 204 -4.38 -26.94 16.02
N PRO A 205 -3.69 -25.92 16.60
CA PRO A 205 -3.80 -25.65 18.03
C PRO A 205 -5.19 -25.20 18.49
N TYR A 206 -6.04 -24.70 17.59
CA TYR A 206 -7.41 -24.34 17.91
C TYR A 206 -8.30 -25.56 18.23
N LEU A 207 -7.91 -26.77 17.79
CA LEU A 207 -8.58 -28.02 18.19
C LEU A 207 -8.59 -28.21 19.70
N PHE A 208 -7.56 -27.69 20.38
CA PHE A 208 -7.34 -27.85 21.80
C PHE A 208 -7.82 -26.66 22.66
N TYR A 209 -8.49 -25.67 22.05
CA TYR A 209 -8.95 -24.48 22.76
C TYR A 209 -9.94 -24.85 23.88
N PHE A 210 -10.97 -25.64 23.55
CA PHE A 210 -11.97 -26.12 24.51
C PHE A 210 -11.73 -27.55 24.97
N LYS A 211 -11.22 -28.42 24.08
CA LYS A 211 -10.69 -29.75 24.45
C LYS A 211 -9.25 -29.61 24.92
N LYS A 212 -9.04 -29.25 26.19
CA LYS A 212 -7.69 -29.20 26.79
C LYS A 212 -6.96 -30.54 26.66
N ALA A 213 -5.70 -30.59 27.07
CA ALA A 213 -4.77 -31.73 27.00
C ALA A 213 -5.21 -33.06 27.66
N ASP A 214 -6.46 -33.17 28.12
CA ASP A 214 -7.02 -34.37 28.75
C ASP A 214 -7.56 -35.39 27.71
N ASP A 215 -7.80 -34.98 26.46
CA ASP A 215 -8.20 -35.88 25.35
C ASP A 215 -6.97 -36.53 24.70
N ASN A 216 -6.47 -37.59 25.32
CA ASN A 216 -5.34 -38.38 24.83
C ASN A 216 -5.56 -38.94 23.41
N ALA A 217 -6.81 -39.19 23.02
CA ALA A 217 -7.13 -39.74 21.70
C ALA A 217 -6.92 -38.70 20.60
N LEU A 218 -7.42 -37.48 20.80
CA LEU A 218 -7.22 -36.37 19.87
C LEU A 218 -5.73 -36.00 19.77
N GLN A 219 -5.02 -35.95 20.91
CA GLN A 219 -3.59 -35.66 20.92
C GLN A 219 -2.80 -36.66 20.08
N THR A 220 -3.06 -37.96 20.26
CA THR A 220 -2.37 -39.03 19.49
C THR A 220 -2.63 -38.88 17.99
N GLN A 221 -3.89 -38.61 17.59
CA GLN A 221 -4.24 -38.40 16.18
C GLN A 221 -3.54 -37.18 15.56
N VAL A 222 -3.40 -36.08 16.31
CA VAL A 222 -2.69 -34.88 15.86
C VAL A 222 -1.18 -35.13 15.76
N GLU A 223 -0.58 -35.85 16.71
CA GLU A 223 0.84 -36.23 16.68
C GLU A 223 1.17 -37.11 15.47
N ASP A 224 0.30 -38.07 15.15
CA ASP A 224 0.40 -38.91 13.95
C ASP A 224 0.29 -38.08 12.67
N LEU A 225 -0.68 -37.16 12.62
CA LEU A 225 -0.89 -36.25 11.48
C LEU A 225 0.35 -35.38 11.24
N VAL A 226 0.88 -34.72 12.28
CA VAL A 226 2.07 -33.86 12.19
C VAL A 226 3.29 -34.67 11.75
N SER A 227 3.47 -35.88 12.27
CA SER A 227 4.58 -36.78 11.89
C SER A 227 4.49 -37.22 10.43
N LYS A 228 3.29 -37.56 9.94
CA LYS A 228 3.05 -37.90 8.53
C LYS A 228 3.39 -36.74 7.60
N ILE A 229 3.04 -35.52 8.00
CA ILE A 229 3.28 -34.32 7.18
C ILE A 229 4.76 -33.95 7.14
N GLU A 230 5.45 -33.99 8.27
CA GLU A 230 6.90 -33.73 8.36
C GLU A 230 7.70 -34.69 7.46
N ALA A 231 7.26 -35.93 7.31
CA ALA A 231 7.88 -36.91 6.43
C ALA A 231 7.61 -36.67 4.92
N ASN A 232 6.46 -36.06 4.58
CA ASN A 232 5.97 -36.02 3.20
C ASN A 232 6.07 -34.64 2.54
N TYR A 233 6.03 -33.54 3.29
CA TYR A 233 6.06 -32.18 2.75
C TYR A 233 7.50 -31.67 2.61
N LYS A 234 7.96 -31.47 1.37
CA LYS A 234 9.29 -30.93 1.08
C LYS A 234 9.26 -29.40 1.02
N LEU A 235 10.08 -28.74 1.83
CA LEU A 235 10.26 -27.28 1.74
C LEU A 235 11.05 -26.92 0.48
N LYS A 236 10.52 -25.98 -0.30
CA LYS A 236 11.15 -25.46 -1.53
C LYS A 236 11.28 -23.95 -1.41
N SER A 237 12.48 -23.47 -1.12
CA SER A 237 12.76 -22.03 -1.08
C SER A 237 13.16 -21.53 -2.46
N THR A 238 12.56 -20.42 -2.86
CA THR A 238 12.92 -19.67 -4.07
C THR A 238 13.42 -18.30 -3.62
N GLY A 239 14.74 -18.11 -3.64
CA GLY A 239 15.36 -16.83 -3.25
C GLY A 239 15.28 -15.81 -4.38
N ILE A 240 14.13 -15.18 -4.57
CA ILE A 240 13.91 -14.16 -5.61
C ILE A 240 14.46 -12.81 -5.12
N LYS A 241 15.56 -12.34 -5.72
CA LYS A 241 16.21 -11.08 -5.33
C LYS A 241 15.38 -9.86 -5.67
N LEU A 242 14.58 -9.90 -6.73
CA LEU A 242 13.66 -8.83 -7.11
C LEU A 242 12.69 -8.45 -5.97
N LEU A 243 12.32 -9.41 -5.11
CA LEU A 243 11.33 -9.22 -4.04
C LEU A 243 11.92 -8.77 -2.69
N ARG A 244 13.25 -8.66 -2.57
CA ARG A 244 13.90 -8.26 -1.32
C ARG A 244 13.63 -6.79 -1.01
N GLU A 245 13.28 -6.47 0.24
CA GLU A 245 13.07 -5.08 0.66
C GLU A 245 14.37 -4.26 0.76
N TYR A 246 15.52 -4.93 0.87
CA TYR A 246 16.83 -4.30 1.00
C TYR A 246 17.83 -4.88 -0.02
N ASP A 247 18.57 -4.01 -0.70
CA ASP A 247 19.43 -4.35 -1.84
C ASP A 247 20.84 -4.80 -1.45
N ALA A 248 21.39 -4.28 -0.35
CA ALA A 248 22.77 -4.50 0.08
C ALA A 248 22.86 -5.26 1.41
N SER A 249 22.53 -4.58 2.50
CA SER A 249 22.56 -5.10 3.88
C SER A 249 21.15 -5.09 4.46
N SER A 250 20.53 -6.26 4.57
CA SER A 250 19.25 -6.37 5.29
C SER A 250 19.49 -6.12 6.79
N PRO A 251 18.69 -5.27 7.46
CA PRO A 251 18.81 -5.03 8.89
C PRO A 251 18.37 -6.23 9.75
N TYR A 252 17.76 -7.25 9.15
CA TYR A 252 17.33 -8.49 9.78
C TYR A 252 17.52 -9.70 8.86
N GLU A 253 17.44 -10.90 9.44
CA GLU A 253 17.54 -12.16 8.71
C GLU A 253 16.31 -12.39 7.82
N ILE A 254 16.55 -12.63 6.53
CA ILE A 254 15.48 -12.90 5.56
C ILE A 254 14.99 -14.33 5.77
N THR A 255 13.80 -14.46 6.37
CA THR A 255 13.17 -15.75 6.65
C THR A 255 11.88 -15.88 5.86
N GLU A 256 11.62 -17.04 5.26
CA GLU A 256 10.33 -17.32 4.62
C GLU A 256 9.33 -17.87 5.64
N LEU A 257 8.08 -17.43 5.60
CA LEU A 257 7.03 -17.83 6.55
C LEU A 257 6.82 -19.36 6.58
N ILE A 258 6.96 -20.02 5.43
CA ILE A 258 6.80 -21.49 5.31
C ILE A 258 7.82 -22.25 6.17
N GLN A 259 9.01 -21.68 6.38
CA GLN A 259 10.09 -22.32 7.14
C GLN A 259 9.83 -22.29 8.65
N VAL A 260 9.07 -21.32 9.15
CA VAL A 260 8.77 -21.17 10.58
C VAL A 260 7.46 -21.85 10.98
N ALA A 261 6.55 -22.06 10.03
CA ALA A 261 5.19 -22.52 10.33
C ALA A 261 5.13 -23.88 11.05
N LEU A 262 5.80 -24.92 10.52
CA LEU A 262 5.81 -26.25 11.16
C LEU A 262 6.58 -26.24 12.51
N PRO A 263 7.79 -25.64 12.62
CA PRO A 263 8.47 -25.50 13.90
C PRO A 263 7.64 -24.82 14.99
N ASN A 264 6.87 -23.77 14.63
CA ASN A 264 6.01 -23.05 15.56
C ASN A 264 4.92 -23.95 16.14
N ILE A 265 4.26 -24.74 15.30
CA ILE A 265 3.22 -25.68 15.74
C ILE A 265 3.79 -26.79 16.62
N LYS A 266 4.94 -27.37 16.25
CA LYS A 266 5.61 -28.38 17.09
C LYS A 266 5.96 -27.84 18.48
N LYS A 267 6.42 -26.59 18.56
CA LYS A 267 6.69 -25.92 19.85
C LYS A 267 5.41 -25.67 20.65
N ALA A 268 4.33 -25.26 19.99
CA ALA A 268 3.05 -24.99 20.64
C ALA A 268 2.38 -26.25 21.20
N LEU A 269 2.54 -27.39 20.52
CA LEU A 269 1.99 -28.69 20.95
C LEU A 269 2.88 -29.43 21.97
N ALA A 270 4.15 -29.04 22.12
CA ALA A 270 5.06 -29.63 23.09
C ALA A 270 4.67 -29.32 24.54
N ASN A 271 5.30 -30.00 25.51
CA ASN A 271 5.15 -29.75 26.95
C ASN A 271 3.68 -29.69 27.42
N ASN A 272 2.83 -30.62 26.95
CA ASN A 272 1.40 -30.65 27.25
C ASN A 272 0.68 -29.33 26.91
N MET A 273 1.07 -28.67 25.80
CA MET A 273 0.41 -27.47 25.29
C MET A 273 0.39 -26.28 26.28
N ASP A 274 1.41 -26.16 27.14
CA ASP A 274 1.54 -25.06 28.10
C ASP A 274 1.51 -23.68 27.40
N GLN A 275 2.14 -23.55 26.23
CA GLN A 275 2.10 -22.31 25.43
C GLN A 275 0.67 -21.91 25.02
N LEU A 276 -0.20 -22.88 24.73
CA LEU A 276 -1.60 -22.60 24.39
C LEU A 276 -2.39 -22.15 25.63
N THR A 277 -2.10 -22.75 26.78
CA THR A 277 -2.72 -22.37 28.06
C THR A 277 -2.30 -20.96 28.51
N GLN A 278 -1.14 -20.49 28.06
CA GLN A 278 -0.65 -19.12 28.29
C GLN A 278 -1.18 -18.11 27.25
N LEU A 279 -1.64 -18.58 26.09
CA LEU A 279 -2.12 -17.74 24.99
C LEU A 279 -3.65 -17.57 24.98
N PHE A 280 -4.39 -18.66 25.08
CA PHE A 280 -5.85 -18.67 24.94
C PHE A 280 -6.58 -18.41 26.27
N CYS A 281 -7.77 -17.82 26.16
CA CYS A 281 -8.66 -17.62 27.30
C CYS A 281 -9.22 -18.97 27.79
N ASP A 282 -9.44 -19.06 29.11
CA ASP A 282 -10.09 -20.23 29.70
C ASP A 282 -11.58 -19.96 29.91
N TRP A 283 -12.41 -20.41 28.97
CA TRP A 283 -13.88 -20.29 29.05
C TRP A 283 -14.58 -21.61 29.34
N ASN A 284 -13.85 -22.61 29.87
CA ASN A 284 -14.41 -23.93 30.13
C ASN A 284 -15.52 -23.90 31.20
N GLU A 285 -15.51 -22.93 32.12
CA GLU A 285 -16.61 -22.76 33.08
C GLU A 285 -17.94 -22.37 32.41
N LEU A 286 -17.87 -21.72 31.25
CA LEU A 286 -19.04 -21.31 30.47
C LEU A 286 -19.47 -22.37 29.45
N LEU A 287 -18.63 -23.38 29.20
CA LEU A 287 -18.90 -24.45 28.25
C LEU A 287 -19.87 -25.47 28.87
N PRO A 288 -21.10 -25.61 28.37
CA PRO A 288 -21.99 -26.65 28.85
C PRO A 288 -21.54 -28.04 28.40
N GLU A 289 -21.89 -29.06 29.18
CA GLU A 289 -21.68 -30.46 28.80
C GLU A 289 -22.35 -30.75 27.44
N GLN A 290 -21.55 -31.25 26.50
CA GLN A 290 -22.05 -31.57 25.17
C GLN A 290 -22.77 -32.92 25.21
N PRO A 291 -24.02 -32.99 24.72
CA PRO A 291 -24.86 -34.17 24.90
C PRO A 291 -24.45 -35.34 24.00
N ASP A 292 -24.03 -35.05 22.76
CA ASP A 292 -23.53 -36.02 21.76
C ASP A 292 -22.51 -35.35 20.83
N ASN A 293 -21.61 -36.15 20.26
CA ASN A 293 -20.70 -35.71 19.21
C ASN A 293 -21.34 -35.94 17.83
N HIS A 294 -21.36 -34.89 17.02
CA HIS A 294 -21.88 -34.93 15.66
C HIS A 294 -20.79 -35.27 14.65
N GLY A 295 -21.14 -36.07 13.65
CA GLY A 295 -20.35 -36.20 12.44
C GLY A 295 -20.83 -35.26 11.33
N PHE A 296 -19.99 -35.06 10.32
CA PHE A 296 -20.39 -34.35 9.11
C PHE A 296 -21.35 -35.21 8.27
N ASN A 297 -22.24 -34.58 7.50
CA ASN A 297 -23.15 -35.33 6.64
C ASN A 297 -22.41 -35.99 5.47
N ASP A 298 -21.38 -35.33 4.96
CA ASP A 298 -20.60 -35.74 3.79
C ASP A 298 -19.09 -35.65 4.10
N ALA A 299 -18.27 -36.41 3.36
CA ALA A 299 -16.83 -36.28 3.42
C ALA A 299 -16.36 -35.08 2.59
N LEU A 300 -15.27 -34.42 3.02
CA LEU A 300 -14.68 -33.31 2.25
C LEU A 300 -14.23 -33.80 0.87
N SER A 301 -14.77 -33.18 -0.17
CA SER A 301 -14.37 -33.40 -1.55
C SER A 301 -13.53 -32.23 -2.04
N LEU A 302 -12.35 -32.51 -2.57
CA LEU A 302 -11.44 -31.49 -3.11
C LEU A 302 -11.43 -31.56 -4.64
N PRO A 303 -11.22 -30.43 -5.34
CA PRO A 303 -11.09 -30.44 -6.79
C PRO A 303 -9.91 -31.28 -7.25
N SER A 304 -9.94 -31.71 -8.51
CA SER A 304 -8.84 -32.50 -9.08
C SER A 304 -7.58 -31.64 -9.21
N ILE A 305 -6.41 -32.29 -9.09
CA ILE A 305 -5.11 -31.63 -9.27
C ILE A 305 -4.99 -31.04 -10.68
N GLU A 306 -5.52 -31.75 -11.68
CA GLU A 306 -5.47 -31.32 -13.09
C GLU A 306 -6.22 -30.00 -13.28
N ASP A 307 -7.39 -29.85 -12.66
CA ASP A 307 -8.19 -28.63 -12.72
C ASP A 307 -7.48 -27.45 -12.03
N LEU A 308 -6.89 -27.70 -10.85
CA LEU A 308 -6.21 -26.66 -10.05
C LEU A 308 -4.78 -26.35 -10.51
N SER A 309 -4.15 -27.19 -11.31
CA SER A 309 -2.80 -26.94 -11.85
C SER A 309 -2.69 -25.64 -12.64
N LYS A 310 -3.80 -25.16 -13.22
CA LYS A 310 -3.88 -23.87 -13.93
C LYS A 310 -3.88 -22.67 -13.00
N TYR A 311 -4.35 -22.85 -11.77
CA TYR A 311 -4.53 -21.80 -10.77
C TYR A 311 -3.53 -21.88 -9.62
N SER A 312 -2.63 -22.88 -9.63
CA SER A 312 -1.68 -23.14 -8.54
C SER A 312 -0.64 -22.04 -8.34
N SER A 313 -0.46 -21.15 -9.34
CA SER A 313 0.37 -19.93 -9.25
C SER A 313 -0.30 -18.78 -8.49
N LEU A 314 -1.62 -18.86 -8.23
CA LEU A 314 -2.43 -17.78 -7.67
C LEU A 314 -2.36 -16.47 -8.49
N SER A 315 -2.02 -16.55 -9.78
CA SER A 315 -1.84 -15.38 -10.65
C SER A 315 -3.13 -14.65 -10.99
N ASN A 316 -4.28 -15.29 -10.85
CA ASN A 316 -5.58 -14.71 -11.19
C ASN A 316 -6.24 -13.98 -9.99
N GLY A 317 -5.53 -13.82 -8.86
CA GLY A 317 -6.06 -13.24 -7.62
C GLY A 317 -7.00 -14.17 -6.83
N VAL A 318 -7.32 -15.35 -7.38
CA VAL A 318 -8.15 -16.36 -6.71
C VAL A 318 -7.31 -17.06 -5.64
N GLY A 319 -7.45 -16.65 -4.36
CA GLY A 319 -7.03 -17.49 -3.23
C GLY A 319 -6.07 -16.92 -2.19
N SER A 320 -5.91 -15.60 -2.07
CA SER A 320 -5.10 -15.02 -0.99
C SER A 320 -5.69 -13.70 -0.50
N VAL A 321 -5.76 -13.52 0.82
CA VAL A 321 -6.27 -12.32 1.52
C VAL A 321 -5.62 -11.04 1.06
N ASP A 322 -4.35 -11.18 0.74
CA ASP A 322 -3.35 -10.14 0.62
C ASP A 322 -2.55 -10.31 -0.69
N ASN A 323 -2.94 -11.25 -1.57
CA ASN A 323 -2.14 -11.69 -2.72
C ASN A 323 -0.69 -12.08 -2.35
N MET A 324 -0.38 -12.36 -1.08
CA MET A 324 1.00 -12.62 -0.62
C MET A 324 1.48 -14.01 -0.94
N TRP A 325 0.58 -14.99 -1.08
CA TRP A 325 0.98 -16.37 -1.37
C TRP A 325 1.45 -16.57 -2.81
N LYS A 326 1.05 -15.68 -3.74
CA LYS A 326 1.50 -15.69 -5.14
C LYS A 326 3.03 -15.74 -5.20
N ASP A 327 3.65 -14.84 -4.46
CA ASP A 327 5.10 -14.69 -4.34
C ASP A 327 5.62 -15.37 -3.06
N PRO A 328 6.93 -15.65 -2.92
CA PRO A 328 7.51 -16.10 -1.65
C PRO A 328 7.24 -15.09 -0.52
N ARG A 329 6.65 -15.56 0.58
CA ARG A 329 6.29 -14.71 1.72
C ARG A 329 7.45 -14.61 2.70
N TYR A 330 8.17 -13.49 2.65
CA TYR A 330 9.22 -13.16 3.61
C TYR A 330 8.64 -12.53 4.88
N CYS A 331 9.30 -12.78 6.01
CA CYS A 331 9.00 -12.14 7.30
C CYS A 331 9.54 -10.71 7.29
N PHE A 332 8.63 -9.74 7.42
CA PHE A 332 8.95 -8.32 7.45
C PHE A 332 9.13 -7.84 8.89
N HIS A 333 10.19 -7.08 9.15
CA HIS A 333 10.50 -6.56 10.49
C HIS A 333 10.87 -5.08 10.48
N VAL A 334 10.35 -4.35 11.47
CA VAL A 334 10.67 -2.94 11.74
C VAL A 334 11.13 -2.78 13.18
N TYR A 335 10.48 -3.48 14.11
CA TYR A 335 10.84 -3.46 15.53
C TYR A 335 11.78 -4.63 15.82
N LEU A 336 13.07 -4.39 15.63
CA LEU A 336 14.09 -5.43 15.77
C LEU A 336 14.25 -5.90 17.23
N PRO A 337 14.63 -7.18 17.43
CA PRO A 337 14.95 -7.73 18.75
C PRO A 337 16.01 -6.89 19.46
N HIS A 338 15.83 -6.67 20.76
CA HIS A 338 16.73 -5.89 21.62
C HIS A 338 17.07 -4.46 21.15
N ALA A 339 16.37 -3.92 20.15
CA ALA A 339 16.63 -2.54 19.67
C ALA A 339 16.17 -1.47 20.67
N ALA A 340 15.21 -1.82 21.55
CA ALA A 340 14.62 -0.93 22.53
C ALA A 340 15.23 -1.10 23.95
N GLY A 341 16.13 -2.09 24.15
CA GLY A 341 16.70 -2.44 25.46
C GLY A 341 17.12 -3.92 25.53
N GLU A 342 17.24 -4.48 26.73
CA GLU A 342 17.57 -5.91 26.96
C GLU A 342 16.39 -6.87 26.70
N PHE A 343 15.28 -6.38 26.14
CA PHE A 343 14.05 -7.14 25.90
C PHE A 343 13.46 -6.81 24.52
N ASP A 344 12.53 -7.65 24.08
CA ASP A 344 11.82 -7.50 22.82
C ASP A 344 10.45 -6.83 23.03
N THR A 345 10.05 -6.00 22.07
CA THR A 345 8.74 -5.32 22.09
C THR A 345 7.71 -5.98 21.20
N VAL A 346 8.11 -6.89 20.31
CA VAL A 346 7.20 -7.65 19.43
C VAL A 346 7.37 -9.14 19.70
N LEU A 347 6.27 -9.88 19.65
CA LEU A 347 6.28 -11.33 19.72
C LEU A 347 6.99 -11.88 18.46
N PRO A 348 8.07 -12.67 18.61
CA PRO A 348 8.80 -13.16 17.44
C PRO A 348 7.92 -14.03 16.54
N ILE A 349 7.98 -13.83 15.22
CA ILE A 349 7.25 -14.64 14.23
C ILE A 349 7.69 -16.13 14.28
N THR A 350 8.87 -16.41 14.83
CA THR A 350 9.37 -17.76 15.13
C THR A 350 8.71 -18.42 16.36
N THR A 351 7.58 -17.88 16.81
CA THR A 351 6.69 -18.43 17.83
C THR A 351 5.27 -18.54 17.27
N TYR A 352 4.49 -19.50 17.76
CA TYR A 352 3.09 -19.65 17.35
C TYR A 352 2.27 -18.40 17.64
N ALA A 353 2.45 -17.78 18.80
CA ALA A 353 1.74 -16.55 19.17
C ALA A 353 2.05 -15.41 18.20
N GLY A 354 3.33 -15.14 17.90
CA GLY A 354 3.72 -14.09 16.96
C GLY A 354 3.16 -14.31 15.56
N GLN A 355 3.24 -15.54 15.03
CA GLN A 355 2.65 -15.90 13.74
C GLN A 355 1.12 -15.74 13.74
N LEU A 356 0.44 -16.18 14.81
CA LEU A 356 -1.02 -16.11 14.92
C LEU A 356 -1.53 -14.66 15.01
N PHE A 357 -0.90 -13.82 15.84
CA PHE A 357 -1.30 -12.41 15.95
C PHE A 357 -1.07 -11.66 14.64
N ASN A 358 0.04 -11.92 13.93
CA ASN A 358 0.28 -11.33 12.61
C ASN A 358 -0.79 -11.75 11.59
N ASP A 359 -1.16 -13.04 11.56
CA ASP A 359 -2.23 -13.57 10.70
C ASP A 359 -3.59 -12.92 11.01
N ILE A 360 -3.97 -12.83 12.29
CA ILE A 360 -5.24 -12.22 12.72
C ILE A 360 -5.31 -10.74 12.37
N VAL A 361 -4.24 -9.97 12.60
CA VAL A 361 -4.21 -8.54 12.26
C VAL A 361 -4.36 -8.35 10.75
N ILE A 362 -3.66 -9.14 9.93
CA ILE A 362 -3.78 -9.07 8.48
C ILE A 362 -5.21 -9.42 8.04
N ASP A 363 -5.80 -10.49 8.58
CA ASP A 363 -7.18 -10.86 8.26
C ASP A 363 -8.19 -9.76 8.60
N ILE A 364 -8.07 -9.13 9.77
CA ILE A 364 -8.96 -8.02 10.17
C ILE A 364 -8.80 -6.83 9.22
N VAL A 365 -7.56 -6.43 8.94
CA VAL A 365 -7.26 -5.26 8.09
C VAL A 365 -7.80 -5.47 6.68
N GLN A 366 -7.63 -6.67 6.12
CA GLN A 366 -8.06 -6.95 4.74
C GLN A 366 -9.56 -7.21 4.64
N SER A 367 -10.14 -8.00 5.55
CA SER A 367 -11.57 -8.37 5.47
C SER A 367 -12.51 -7.19 5.76
N LEU A 368 -12.10 -6.25 6.61
CA LEU A 368 -12.90 -5.07 6.99
C LEU A 368 -12.42 -3.78 6.31
N GLU A 369 -11.73 -3.89 5.17
CA GLU A 369 -11.12 -2.73 4.50
C GLU A 369 -12.13 -1.63 4.13
N PHE A 370 -13.39 -2.00 3.86
CA PHE A 370 -14.46 -1.08 3.55
C PHE A 370 -14.82 -0.15 4.73
N ASN A 371 -14.40 -0.50 5.96
CA ASN A 371 -14.64 0.27 7.17
C ASN A 371 -13.40 0.36 8.06
N ARG A 372 -12.44 1.19 7.66
CA ARG A 372 -11.19 1.44 8.42
C ARG A 372 -11.38 1.86 9.88
N LYS A 373 -12.51 2.50 10.24
CA LYS A 373 -12.80 2.87 11.63
C LYS A 373 -13.09 1.65 12.49
N GLU A 374 -13.81 0.69 11.92
CA GLU A 374 -14.07 -0.58 12.56
C GLU A 374 -12.80 -1.41 12.68
N VAL A 375 -11.94 -1.41 11.66
CA VAL A 375 -10.60 -2.03 11.74
C VAL A 375 -9.81 -1.47 12.93
N SER A 376 -9.67 -0.14 13.02
CA SER A 376 -8.99 0.52 14.16
C SER A 376 -9.57 0.10 15.51
N ARG A 377 -10.90 0.03 15.61
CA ARG A 377 -11.59 -0.42 16.82
C ARG A 377 -11.30 -1.88 17.14
N GLN A 378 -11.40 -2.79 16.18
CA GLN A 378 -11.18 -4.23 16.38
C GLN A 378 -9.74 -4.54 16.79
N LEU A 379 -8.76 -3.86 16.19
CA LEU A 379 -7.35 -3.97 16.58
C LEU A 379 -7.16 -3.59 18.06
N SER A 380 -7.68 -2.43 18.48
CA SER A 380 -7.59 -2.02 19.89
C SER A 380 -8.26 -2.97 20.90
N LEU A 381 -9.25 -3.76 20.46
CA LEU A 381 -9.98 -4.73 21.27
C LEU A 381 -9.37 -6.14 21.23
N LEU A 382 -8.38 -6.38 20.37
CA LEU A 382 -7.76 -7.68 20.18
C LEU A 382 -7.31 -8.36 21.49
N PRO A 383 -6.69 -7.65 22.47
CA PRO A 383 -6.28 -8.26 23.74
C PRO A 383 -7.41 -8.91 24.53
N ASN A 384 -8.66 -8.43 24.41
CA ASN A 384 -9.79 -8.95 25.18
C ASN A 384 -10.15 -10.40 24.82
N PHE A 385 -9.66 -10.89 23.68
CA PHE A 385 -9.94 -12.23 23.16
C PHE A 385 -8.80 -13.22 23.40
N PHE A 386 -7.75 -12.79 24.12
CA PHE A 386 -6.61 -13.61 24.51
C PHE A 386 -6.35 -13.48 26.01
N LYS A 387 -5.48 -14.36 26.54
CA LYS A 387 -5.19 -14.37 27.97
C LYS A 387 -4.54 -13.05 28.43
N ASP A 388 -4.98 -12.56 29.57
CA ASP A 388 -4.38 -11.38 30.20
C ASP A 388 -2.89 -11.58 30.47
N GLY A 389 -2.11 -10.51 30.30
CA GLY A 389 -0.67 -10.50 30.58
C GLY A 389 0.24 -10.86 29.41
N ILE A 390 -0.29 -11.12 28.22
CA ILE A 390 0.52 -11.29 27.00
C ILE A 390 1.19 -9.99 26.58
N PHE A 391 0.49 -8.86 26.70
CA PHE A 391 0.98 -7.54 26.31
C PHE A 391 1.18 -6.64 27.55
N ALA A 392 2.16 -5.75 27.45
CA ALA A 392 2.32 -4.61 28.36
C ALA A 392 1.11 -3.66 28.26
N ASN A 393 0.93 -2.77 29.24
CA ASN A 393 -0.21 -1.85 29.18
C ASN A 393 -0.10 -0.91 27.98
N MET A 394 -1.26 -0.64 27.39
CA MET A 394 -1.35 0.23 26.23
C MET A 394 -0.80 1.63 26.55
N GLY A 395 0.10 2.12 25.70
CA GLY A 395 0.72 3.43 25.84
C GLY A 395 1.89 3.53 26.81
N ASP A 396 2.29 2.44 27.49
CA ASP A 396 3.52 2.42 28.26
C ASP A 396 4.73 2.68 27.33
N SER A 397 5.58 3.62 27.73
CA SER A 397 6.82 3.93 27.04
C SER A 397 7.86 2.82 27.25
N ILE A 398 8.80 2.70 26.33
CA ILE A 398 9.91 1.74 26.42
C ILE A 398 10.66 1.86 27.76
N ALA A 399 10.89 3.08 28.26
CA ALA A 399 11.56 3.30 29.53
C ALA A 399 10.75 2.79 30.74
N GLN A 400 9.41 2.90 30.69
CA GLN A 400 8.54 2.35 31.74
C GLN A 400 8.55 0.82 31.70
N ILE A 401 8.47 0.22 30.51
CA ILE A 401 8.54 -1.23 30.34
C ILE A 401 9.91 -1.75 30.82
N ALA A 402 11.00 -1.04 30.50
CA ALA A 402 12.34 -1.38 30.97
C ALA A 402 12.42 -1.39 32.50
N ALA A 403 11.89 -0.37 33.17
CA ALA A 403 11.86 -0.31 34.63
C ALA A 403 11.06 -1.47 35.24
N VAL A 404 9.90 -1.82 34.66
CA VAL A 404 9.10 -2.97 35.10
C VAL A 404 9.84 -4.29 34.87
N TYR A 405 10.54 -4.43 33.74
CA TYR A 405 11.32 -5.63 33.41
C TYR A 405 12.53 -5.81 34.33
N GLU A 406 13.21 -4.71 34.69
CA GLU A 406 14.30 -4.71 35.67
C GLU A 406 13.82 -5.17 37.06
N GLU A 407 12.62 -4.77 37.47
CA GLU A 407 12.00 -5.20 38.74
C GLU A 407 11.47 -6.64 38.68
N ASN A 408 10.90 -7.04 37.53
CA ASN A 408 10.33 -8.36 37.29
C ASN A 408 10.59 -8.82 35.84
N PRO A 409 11.63 -9.65 35.61
CA PRO A 409 11.94 -10.17 34.27
C PRO A 409 10.87 -11.09 33.66
N LEU A 410 9.85 -11.50 34.43
CA LEU A 410 8.71 -12.28 33.94
C LEU A 410 7.54 -11.40 33.48
N ALA A 411 7.61 -10.08 33.68
CA ALA A 411 6.60 -9.16 33.19
C ALA A 411 6.62 -9.11 31.66
N SER A 412 5.45 -9.00 31.03
CA SER A 412 5.38 -8.84 29.58
C SER A 412 5.96 -7.50 29.15
N THR A 413 6.83 -7.57 28.14
CA THR A 413 7.42 -6.42 27.47
C THR A 413 6.84 -6.18 26.08
N PHE A 414 5.95 -7.07 25.62
CA PHE A 414 5.41 -7.03 24.27
C PHE A 414 4.35 -5.92 24.15
N LYS A 415 4.46 -5.12 23.09
CA LYS A 415 3.56 -4.03 22.77
C LYS A 415 2.66 -4.46 21.63
N LEU A 416 1.35 -4.47 21.89
CA LEU A 416 0.37 -4.71 20.83
C LEU A 416 0.52 -3.69 19.70
N GLU A 417 0.79 -2.43 20.06
CA GLU A 417 0.91 -1.34 19.09
C GLU A 417 2.04 -1.59 18.09
N ASP A 418 3.16 -2.15 18.54
CA ASP A 418 4.29 -2.46 17.67
C ASP A 418 3.91 -3.58 16.68
N LEU A 419 3.21 -4.62 17.16
CA LEU A 419 2.78 -5.74 16.33
C LEU A 419 1.77 -5.30 15.26
N GLU A 420 0.76 -4.52 15.65
CA GLU A 420 -0.28 -4.02 14.74
C GLU A 420 0.31 -3.13 13.63
N ILE A 421 1.18 -2.19 14.03
CA ILE A 421 1.82 -1.28 13.08
C ILE A 421 2.78 -2.05 12.18
N GLU A 422 3.57 -2.99 12.68
CA GLU A 422 4.46 -3.82 11.85
C GLU A 422 3.68 -4.66 10.84
N ALA A 423 2.55 -5.26 11.23
CA ALA A 423 1.70 -6.02 10.33
C ALA A 423 1.11 -5.14 9.21
N ILE A 424 0.61 -3.94 9.51
CA ILE A 424 0.10 -3.01 8.50
C ILE A 424 1.23 -2.53 7.58
N LEU A 425 2.41 -2.24 8.14
CA LEU A 425 3.59 -1.85 7.35
C LEU A 425 4.04 -3.00 6.44
N SER A 426 3.95 -4.26 6.87
CA SER A 426 4.28 -5.41 6.01
C SER A 426 3.41 -5.47 4.76
N LEU A 427 2.16 -4.97 4.82
CA LEU A 427 1.26 -4.87 3.68
C LEU A 427 1.62 -3.67 2.78
N ILE A 428 1.95 -2.51 3.37
CA ILE A 428 2.37 -1.31 2.61
C ILE A 428 3.69 -1.56 1.87
N PHE A 429 4.64 -2.22 2.51
CA PHE A 429 5.99 -2.47 2.01
C PHE A 429 6.13 -3.80 1.25
N LYS A 430 5.02 -4.50 1.02
CA LYS A 430 4.97 -5.73 0.24
C LYS A 430 5.39 -5.50 -1.22
N LEU A 431 6.29 -6.33 -1.72
CA LEU A 431 6.68 -6.40 -3.12
C LEU A 431 6.13 -7.69 -3.76
N PRO A 432 5.76 -7.72 -5.06
CA PRO A 432 5.81 -6.64 -6.05
C PRO A 432 4.62 -5.67 -5.96
N ASP A 433 3.48 -6.15 -5.48
CA ASP A 433 2.21 -5.43 -5.49
C ASP A 433 1.51 -5.51 -4.14
N VAL A 434 0.69 -4.51 -3.85
CA VAL A 434 -0.08 -4.39 -2.61
C VAL A 434 -1.49 -4.91 -2.81
N SER A 435 -2.07 -5.51 -1.77
CA SER A 435 -3.43 -6.06 -1.83
C SER A 435 -4.52 -5.01 -1.95
N GLN A 436 -4.32 -3.84 -1.34
CA GLN A 436 -5.28 -2.73 -1.31
C GLN A 436 -4.64 -1.40 -1.71
N PRO A 437 -5.44 -0.39 -2.10
CA PRO A 437 -4.91 0.93 -2.44
C PRO A 437 -4.12 1.54 -1.28
N TYR A 438 -2.94 2.11 -1.54
CA TYR A 438 -2.08 2.73 -0.52
C TYR A 438 -2.83 3.74 0.39
N ALA A 439 -3.77 4.48 -0.18
CA ALA A 439 -4.59 5.45 0.55
C ALA A 439 -5.43 4.82 1.67
N TYR A 440 -5.88 3.57 1.51
CA TYR A 440 -6.57 2.84 2.56
C TYR A 440 -5.66 2.68 3.79
N PHE A 441 -4.46 2.10 3.61
CA PHE A 441 -3.52 1.87 4.71
C PHE A 441 -3.07 3.17 5.36
N TYR A 442 -2.77 4.21 4.58
CA TYR A 442 -2.33 5.49 5.15
C TYR A 442 -3.41 6.13 6.01
N THR A 443 -4.67 6.09 5.55
CA THR A 443 -5.78 6.64 6.33
C THR A 443 -6.17 5.77 7.51
N LEU A 444 -6.02 4.44 7.42
CA LEU A 444 -6.16 3.54 8.56
C LEU A 444 -5.13 3.87 9.66
N LEU A 445 -3.86 4.05 9.30
CA LEU A 445 -2.81 4.44 10.25
C LEU A 445 -3.08 5.80 10.91
N VAL A 446 -3.67 6.74 10.16
CA VAL A 446 -4.15 8.02 10.74
C VAL A 446 -5.26 7.76 11.76
N ASP A 447 -6.29 6.97 11.43
CA ASP A 447 -7.42 6.67 12.32
C ASP A 447 -6.96 5.91 13.59
N ILE A 448 -6.00 4.98 13.47
CA ILE A 448 -5.38 4.28 14.61
C ILE A 448 -4.67 5.27 15.53
N CYS A 449 -3.83 6.15 14.96
CA CYS A 449 -3.10 7.14 15.74
C CYS A 449 -4.03 8.19 16.38
N GLN A 450 -5.08 8.64 15.69
CA GLN A 450 -6.07 9.55 16.26
C GLN A 450 -6.84 8.93 17.44
N SER A 451 -7.04 7.61 17.42
CA SER A 451 -7.74 6.89 18.49
C SER A 451 -6.92 6.85 19.78
N ASN A 452 -5.60 6.63 19.68
CA ASN A 452 -4.70 6.72 20.84
C ASN A 452 -3.33 7.35 20.50
N PRO A 453 -3.24 8.70 20.42
CA PRO A 453 -2.02 9.38 19.97
C PRO A 453 -0.82 9.15 20.89
N LYS A 454 -1.06 9.00 22.19
CA LYS A 454 0.01 8.82 23.19
C LYS A 454 0.69 7.46 23.03
N ALA A 455 -0.07 6.43 22.69
CA ALA A 455 0.47 5.09 22.48
C ALA A 455 1.11 4.93 21.10
N ILE A 456 0.44 5.42 20.05
CA ILE A 456 0.81 5.14 18.65
C ILE A 456 1.89 6.08 18.11
N ALA A 457 1.88 7.38 18.46
CA ALA A 457 2.85 8.32 17.90
C ALA A 457 4.32 7.95 18.20
N PRO A 458 4.70 7.47 19.40
CA PRO A 458 6.04 6.96 19.66
C PRO A 458 6.42 5.73 18.82
N VAL A 459 5.44 4.89 18.47
CA VAL A 459 5.59 3.66 17.68
C VAL A 459 5.91 4.02 16.23
N PHE A 460 5.19 4.98 15.64
CA PHE A 460 5.53 5.57 14.34
C PHE A 460 6.90 6.23 14.35
N GLY A 461 7.21 6.98 15.40
CA GLY A 461 8.52 7.61 15.53
C GLY A 461 9.68 6.60 15.49
N ARG A 462 9.53 5.42 16.10
CA ARG A 462 10.57 4.37 16.01
C ARG A 462 10.66 3.76 14.61
N ALA A 463 9.52 3.46 13.97
CA ALA A 463 9.49 2.97 12.59
C ALA A 463 10.11 3.97 11.60
N PHE A 464 9.77 5.25 11.69
CA PHE A 464 10.36 6.32 10.88
C PHE A 464 11.88 6.40 11.02
N ARG A 465 12.40 6.30 12.26
CA ARG A 465 13.85 6.26 12.50
C ARG A 465 14.49 5.03 11.89
N PHE A 466 13.86 3.86 12.04
CA PHE A 466 14.33 2.62 11.43
C PHE A 466 14.46 2.73 9.90
N PHE A 467 13.42 3.18 9.20
CA PHE A 467 13.48 3.36 7.75
C PHE A 467 14.48 4.42 7.32
N TYR A 468 14.54 5.57 8.01
CA TYR A 468 15.50 6.63 7.68
C TYR A 468 16.95 6.17 7.86
N GLN A 469 17.24 5.40 8.93
CA GLN A 469 18.58 4.85 9.17
C GLN A 469 19.00 3.83 8.11
N ASN A 470 18.06 3.07 7.57
CA ASN A 470 18.33 2.02 6.58
C ASN A 470 18.05 2.46 5.13
N ILE A 471 17.73 3.74 4.88
CA ILE A 471 17.25 4.24 3.58
C ILE A 471 18.25 4.04 2.43
N ASP A 472 19.55 3.99 2.75
CA ASP A 472 20.61 3.78 1.75
C ASP A 472 20.53 2.39 1.12
N SER A 473 20.09 1.40 1.89
CA SER A 473 19.94 0.00 1.47
C SER A 473 18.51 -0.40 1.11
N LEU A 474 17.51 0.39 1.52
CA LEU A 474 16.09 0.15 1.24
C LEU A 474 15.84 0.17 -0.28
N ASP A 475 14.99 -0.73 -0.78
CA ASP A 475 14.61 -0.82 -2.19
C ASP A 475 14.07 0.52 -2.73
N PHE A 476 14.40 0.84 -4.00
CA PHE A 476 14.06 2.12 -4.62
C PHE A 476 12.55 2.43 -4.59
N GLU A 477 11.69 1.43 -4.80
CA GLU A 477 10.24 1.60 -4.74
C GLU A 477 9.77 1.83 -3.30
N LEU A 478 10.34 1.07 -2.36
CA LEU A 478 9.99 1.17 -0.94
C LEU A 478 10.40 2.52 -0.34
N ARG A 479 11.46 3.16 -0.84
CA ARG A 479 11.80 4.56 -0.49
C ARG A 479 10.66 5.53 -0.83
N GLN A 480 9.99 5.33 -1.98
CA GLN A 480 8.85 6.17 -2.37
C GLN A 480 7.62 5.88 -1.52
N ARG A 481 7.33 4.61 -1.24
CA ARG A 481 6.22 4.24 -0.35
C ARG A 481 6.44 4.75 1.08
N PHE A 482 7.67 4.75 1.56
CA PHE A 482 8.06 5.35 2.84
C PHE A 482 7.84 6.87 2.83
N LEU A 483 8.30 7.56 1.78
CA LEU A 483 8.10 8.99 1.59
C LEU A 483 6.62 9.38 1.59
N ASP A 484 5.79 8.63 0.85
CA ASP A 484 4.35 8.85 0.79
C ASP A 484 3.68 8.66 2.15
N TRP A 485 3.94 7.51 2.79
CA TRP A 485 3.42 7.23 4.12
C TRP A 485 3.81 8.32 5.13
N PHE A 486 5.10 8.68 5.19
CA PHE A 486 5.59 9.72 6.10
C PHE A 486 4.89 11.05 5.85
N SER A 487 4.81 11.48 4.59
CA SER A 487 4.18 12.77 4.22
C SER A 487 2.69 12.84 4.60
N VAL A 488 1.94 11.75 4.39
CA VAL A 488 0.51 11.69 4.74
C VAL A 488 0.31 11.67 6.25
N GLN A 489 1.15 10.96 7.02
CA GLN A 489 1.08 11.02 8.47
C GLN A 489 1.34 12.45 8.97
N MET A 490 2.43 13.06 8.50
CA MET A 490 2.79 14.43 8.89
C MET A 490 1.70 15.46 8.60
N SER A 491 1.08 15.40 7.41
CA SER A 491 0.00 16.33 7.06
C SER A 491 -1.23 16.21 7.96
N ASN A 492 -1.45 15.05 8.59
CA ASN A 492 -2.55 14.83 9.53
C ASN A 492 -2.18 15.18 10.99
N PHE A 493 -0.91 15.47 11.29
CA PHE A 493 -0.40 15.80 12.62
C PHE A 493 0.41 17.11 12.63
N ASN A 494 -0.11 18.14 11.95
CA ASN A 494 0.44 19.51 11.91
C ASN A 494 1.89 19.61 11.42
N PHE A 495 2.32 18.72 10.53
CA PHE A 495 3.67 18.70 9.96
C PHE A 495 4.79 18.69 11.02
N SER A 496 4.53 18.12 12.21
CA SER A 496 5.48 18.16 13.32
C SER A 496 6.37 16.92 13.38
N TRP A 497 7.68 17.13 13.18
CA TRP A 497 8.71 16.10 13.33
C TRP A 497 9.94 16.66 14.04
N LYS A 498 10.75 15.77 14.61
CA LYS A 498 12.05 16.11 15.21
C LYS A 498 13.15 16.21 14.15
N TRP A 499 13.03 17.20 13.26
CA TRP A 499 13.96 17.43 12.15
C TRP A 499 15.43 17.56 12.57
N ASN A 500 15.69 18.04 13.79
CA ASN A 500 17.05 18.18 14.34
C ASN A 500 17.82 16.86 14.37
N GLU A 501 17.14 15.72 14.41
CA GLU A 501 17.77 14.39 14.36
C GLU A 501 18.48 14.13 13.02
N TRP A 502 18.18 14.88 11.97
CA TRP A 502 18.71 14.72 10.62
C TRP A 502 19.61 15.88 10.17
N GLU A 503 19.87 16.87 11.04
CA GLU A 503 20.71 18.05 10.72
C GLU A 503 22.13 17.66 10.31
N GLU A 504 22.74 16.69 11.01
CA GLU A 504 24.11 16.23 10.71
C GLU A 504 24.21 15.71 9.28
N ASP A 505 23.27 14.87 8.85
CA ASP A 505 23.21 14.34 7.47
C ASP A 505 22.94 15.48 6.45
N ALA A 506 22.03 16.39 6.77
CA ALA A 506 21.66 17.51 5.91
C ALA A 506 22.81 18.52 5.69
N ILE A 507 23.73 18.62 6.66
CA ILE A 507 24.97 19.41 6.56
C ILE A 507 26.04 18.61 5.83
N LYS A 508 26.27 17.36 6.21
CA LYS A 508 27.32 16.49 5.66
C LYS A 508 27.17 16.30 4.16
N PHE A 509 25.94 16.09 3.69
CA PHE A 509 25.65 15.74 2.29
C PHE A 509 24.97 16.88 1.50
N HIS A 510 24.98 18.13 1.96
CA HIS A 510 24.21 19.22 1.36
C HIS A 510 24.44 19.46 -0.15
N ASN A 511 25.65 19.16 -0.66
CA ASN A 511 26.01 19.31 -2.07
C ASN A 511 25.70 18.06 -2.92
N SER A 512 25.18 17.01 -2.30
CA SER A 512 24.85 15.76 -2.96
C SER A 512 23.55 15.86 -3.75
N PHE A 513 23.53 15.29 -4.94
CA PHE A 513 22.31 15.18 -5.75
C PHE A 513 21.65 13.80 -5.62
N TYR A 514 22.44 12.74 -5.41
CA TYR A 514 21.95 11.36 -5.40
C TYR A 514 21.94 10.68 -4.02
N ASN A 515 22.45 11.32 -2.96
CA ASN A 515 22.43 10.73 -1.62
C ASN A 515 20.98 10.42 -1.18
N PRO A 516 20.65 9.16 -0.82
CA PRO A 516 19.27 8.76 -0.51
C PRO A 516 18.61 9.56 0.62
N LYS A 517 19.36 9.94 1.66
CA LYS A 517 18.84 10.76 2.78
C LYS A 517 18.53 12.19 2.33
N ILE A 518 19.42 12.83 1.57
CA ILE A 518 19.18 14.18 1.01
C ILE A 518 17.98 14.16 0.06
N VAL A 519 17.93 13.17 -0.83
CA VAL A 519 16.81 12.97 -1.76
C VAL A 519 15.50 12.80 -0.99
N PHE A 520 15.49 12.00 0.08
CA PHE A 520 14.31 11.80 0.92
C PHE A 520 13.87 13.11 1.60
N MET A 521 14.77 13.81 2.31
CA MET A 521 14.44 15.06 3.01
C MET A 521 13.90 16.13 2.06
N LYS A 522 14.55 16.31 0.90
CA LYS A 522 14.13 17.29 -0.12
C LYS A 522 12.75 16.95 -0.67
N ASN A 523 12.49 15.69 -1.00
CA ASN A 523 11.19 15.29 -1.54
C ASN A 523 10.09 15.28 -0.46
N LEU A 524 10.43 15.03 0.81
CA LEU A 524 9.49 15.08 1.93
C LEU A 524 8.95 16.50 2.12
N VAL A 525 9.83 17.49 2.26
CA VAL A 525 9.43 18.91 2.37
C VAL A 525 8.59 19.34 1.16
N ARG A 526 8.98 18.92 -0.05
CA ARG A 526 8.22 19.20 -1.28
C ARG A 526 6.81 18.59 -1.26
N LYS A 527 6.64 17.36 -0.75
CA LYS A 527 5.31 16.75 -0.60
C LYS A 527 4.50 17.44 0.49
N GLU A 528 5.10 17.77 1.62
CA GLU A 528 4.40 18.52 2.69
C GLU A 528 3.87 19.87 2.21
N LEU A 529 4.68 20.63 1.45
CA LEU A 529 4.26 21.90 0.85
C LEU A 529 3.09 21.74 -0.14
N ARG A 530 2.94 20.57 -0.77
CA ARG A 530 1.83 20.29 -1.70
C ARG A 530 0.56 19.86 -0.98
N LEU A 531 0.69 19.30 0.22
CA LEU A 531 -0.43 18.82 1.02
C LEU A 531 -1.12 19.94 1.80
N THR A 532 -0.56 21.16 1.83
CA THR A 532 -1.16 22.33 2.49
C THR A 532 -1.23 23.55 1.56
N TYR A 533 -2.25 24.39 1.76
CA TYR A 533 -2.29 25.73 1.18
C TYR A 533 -1.52 26.75 2.04
N ASN A 534 -1.29 26.43 3.31
CA ASN A 534 -0.62 27.29 4.28
C ASN A 534 0.84 26.84 4.45
N THR A 535 1.68 27.20 3.48
CA THR A 535 3.11 26.82 3.48
C THR A 535 3.88 27.34 4.70
N SER A 536 3.32 28.31 5.44
CA SER A 536 3.92 28.82 6.69
C SER A 536 3.92 27.78 7.82
N GLU A 537 3.00 26.81 7.81
CA GLU A 537 2.99 25.70 8.78
C GLU A 537 4.21 24.79 8.58
N VAL A 538 4.52 24.48 7.32
CA VAL A 538 5.70 23.68 6.97
C VAL A 538 6.97 24.47 7.29
N ASP A 539 7.09 25.74 6.88
CA ASP A 539 8.24 26.59 7.22
C ASP A 539 8.46 26.69 8.74
N ALA A 540 7.40 26.89 9.51
CA ALA A 540 7.48 26.97 10.98
C ALA A 540 7.92 25.65 11.64
N SER A 541 7.66 24.51 10.99
CA SER A 541 8.08 23.19 11.49
C SER A 541 9.57 22.90 11.27
N LEU A 542 10.21 23.58 10.31
CA LEU A 542 11.57 23.28 9.85
C LEU A 542 12.65 24.10 10.58
N PRO A 543 13.76 23.47 11.00
CA PRO A 543 14.97 24.16 11.45
C PRO A 543 15.61 24.98 10.32
N GLN A 544 16.51 25.90 10.68
CA GLN A 544 17.12 26.84 9.74
C GLN A 544 17.88 26.14 8.60
N GLU A 545 18.53 25.01 8.90
CA GLU A 545 19.31 24.18 8.00
C GLU A 545 18.43 23.55 6.89
N PHE A 546 17.15 23.34 7.17
CA PHE A 546 16.19 22.73 6.26
C PHE A 546 15.44 23.74 5.40
N LYS A 547 15.48 25.03 5.73
CA LYS A 547 14.76 26.07 4.98
C LYS A 547 15.20 26.19 3.52
N LYS A 548 16.43 25.79 3.21
CA LYS A 548 16.92 25.67 1.82
C LYS A 548 16.06 24.72 0.96
N TYR A 549 15.36 23.76 1.56
CA TYR A 549 14.47 22.83 0.86
C TYR A 549 13.06 23.39 0.61
N LEU A 550 12.72 24.56 1.16
CA LEU A 550 11.49 25.28 0.81
C LEU A 550 11.53 25.82 -0.63
N GLU A 551 12.72 25.93 -1.22
CA GLU A 551 12.87 26.22 -2.64
C GLU A 551 12.49 24.99 -3.48
N THR A 552 11.27 25.01 -4.01
CA THR A 552 10.69 23.89 -4.76
C THR A 552 11.06 23.85 -6.24
N ASN A 553 11.98 24.72 -6.68
CA ASN A 553 12.48 24.76 -8.06
C ASN A 553 12.89 23.36 -8.55
N PHE A 554 12.36 22.93 -9.69
CA PHE A 554 12.70 21.67 -10.34
C PHE A 554 14.14 21.69 -10.82
N VAL A 555 14.45 22.71 -11.64
CA VAL A 555 15.80 23.04 -12.12
C VAL A 555 16.26 24.32 -11.41
N PRO A 556 17.57 24.47 -11.08
CA PRO A 556 18.09 25.71 -10.51
C PRO A 556 17.69 26.95 -11.32
N ALA A 557 17.35 28.04 -10.63
CA ALA A 557 16.87 29.27 -11.27
C ALA A 557 17.88 29.83 -12.28
N GLU A 558 19.18 29.72 -11.99
CA GLU A 558 20.27 30.14 -12.89
C GLU A 558 20.23 29.39 -14.23
N GLU A 559 19.95 28.09 -14.22
CA GLU A 559 19.87 27.28 -15.44
C GLU A 559 18.62 27.61 -16.25
N VAL A 560 17.50 27.90 -15.59
CA VAL A 560 16.28 28.38 -16.25
C VAL A 560 16.54 29.75 -16.89
N GLN A 561 17.24 30.64 -16.20
CA GLN A 561 17.63 31.94 -16.74
C GLN A 561 18.55 31.79 -17.96
N GLN A 562 19.54 30.91 -17.89
CA GLN A 562 20.42 30.61 -19.03
C GLN A 562 19.63 30.02 -20.21
N TRP A 563 18.64 29.16 -19.94
CA TRP A 563 17.77 28.61 -20.98
C TRP A 563 16.95 29.71 -21.67
N TYR A 564 16.31 30.61 -20.92
CA TYR A 564 15.63 31.77 -21.51
C TYR A 564 16.60 32.69 -22.26
N GLN A 565 17.80 32.94 -21.70
CA GLN A 565 18.82 33.76 -22.34
C GLN A 565 19.25 33.20 -23.70
N SER A 566 19.19 31.88 -23.89
CA SER A 566 19.58 31.23 -25.16
C SER A 566 18.71 31.65 -26.36
N PHE A 567 17.51 32.20 -26.12
CA PHE A 567 16.62 32.68 -27.19
C PHE A 567 16.91 34.12 -27.63
N PHE A 568 17.72 34.89 -26.87
CA PHE A 568 17.96 36.31 -27.12
C PHE A 568 19.42 36.55 -27.53
N THR A 569 19.62 37.44 -28.51
CA THR A 569 20.96 37.89 -28.93
C THR A 569 21.43 39.15 -28.21
N GLU A 570 20.53 40.13 -28.06
CA GLU A 570 20.87 41.49 -27.56
C GLU A 570 20.22 41.83 -26.21
N TYR A 571 19.28 41.01 -25.73
CA TYR A 571 18.55 41.22 -24.49
C TYR A 571 19.10 40.33 -23.38
N GLN A 572 19.27 40.89 -22.17
CA GLN A 572 19.72 40.15 -21.01
C GLN A 572 18.55 39.79 -20.08
N VAL A 573 18.27 38.50 -19.96
CA VAL A 573 17.15 37.97 -19.17
C VAL A 573 17.44 38.09 -17.68
N ARG A 574 16.44 38.57 -16.92
CA ARG A 574 16.44 38.60 -15.46
C ARG A 574 15.14 37.97 -14.94
N LEU A 575 15.26 36.86 -14.20
CA LEU A 575 14.10 36.15 -13.65
C LEU A 575 13.54 36.81 -12.40
N GLU A 576 14.35 37.60 -11.67
CA GLU A 576 13.93 38.30 -10.45
C GLU A 576 12.78 39.29 -10.67
N ASP A 577 12.62 39.77 -11.90
CA ASP A 577 11.61 40.73 -12.31
C ASP A 577 10.25 40.07 -12.68
N ALA A 578 10.18 38.73 -12.74
CA ALA A 578 8.94 37.98 -13.02
C ALA A 578 8.32 37.43 -11.73
N ALA A 579 7.00 37.61 -11.54
CA ALA A 579 6.33 36.95 -10.43
C ALA A 579 6.32 35.42 -10.62
N LYS A 580 6.07 34.68 -9.53
CA LYS A 580 6.02 33.21 -9.56
C LYS A 580 4.98 32.73 -10.58
N ASN A 581 5.41 31.90 -11.54
CA ASN A 581 4.59 31.35 -12.62
C ASN A 581 3.94 32.43 -13.51
N GLU A 582 4.66 33.50 -13.80
CA GLU A 582 4.27 34.54 -14.77
C GLU A 582 4.95 34.32 -16.12
N LEU A 583 4.31 34.78 -17.19
CA LEU A 583 4.87 34.71 -18.54
C LEU A 583 6.01 35.74 -18.66
N LEU A 584 7.26 35.26 -18.70
CA LEU A 584 8.44 36.10 -18.84
C LEU A 584 8.32 37.05 -20.04
N PHE A 585 7.82 36.54 -21.18
CA PHE A 585 7.68 37.29 -22.43
C PHE A 585 6.70 38.48 -22.39
N SER A 586 5.93 38.63 -21.31
CA SER A 586 5.03 39.76 -21.08
C SER A 586 5.66 40.91 -20.28
N GLN A 587 6.94 40.81 -19.92
CA GLN A 587 7.64 41.90 -19.25
C GLN A 587 7.80 43.11 -20.19
N ALA A 588 7.58 44.31 -19.65
CA ALA A 588 7.63 45.57 -20.43
C ALA A 588 9.00 45.87 -21.06
N ASP A 589 10.07 45.27 -20.54
CA ASP A 589 11.43 45.44 -21.04
C ASP A 589 11.72 44.58 -22.28
N ILE A 590 10.81 43.66 -22.65
CA ILE A 590 10.99 42.77 -23.80
C ILE A 590 10.50 43.47 -25.08
N PRO A 591 11.32 43.53 -26.15
CA PRO A 591 11.05 44.33 -27.35
C PRO A 591 9.71 44.06 -28.05
N PHE A 592 9.19 42.85 -27.93
CA PHE A 592 7.98 42.39 -28.61
C PHE A 592 6.82 42.09 -27.64
N GLU A 593 6.84 42.62 -26.41
CA GLU A 593 5.73 42.51 -25.45
C GLU A 593 4.34 42.81 -26.04
N PRO A 594 4.14 43.86 -26.88
CA PRO A 594 2.82 44.15 -27.43
C PRO A 594 2.30 43.02 -28.32
N ILE A 595 3.19 42.32 -29.02
CA ILE A 595 2.85 41.17 -29.87
C ILE A 595 2.49 39.96 -29.00
N VAL A 596 3.19 39.77 -27.88
CA VAL A 596 2.86 38.71 -26.90
C VAL A 596 1.47 38.98 -26.29
N ARG A 597 1.13 40.24 -26.02
CA ARG A 597 -0.22 40.60 -25.56
C ARG A 597 -1.28 40.32 -26.62
N ASP A 598 -1.02 40.63 -27.89
CA ASP A 598 -1.91 40.26 -29.00
C ASP A 598 -2.13 38.72 -29.06
N LEU A 599 -1.08 37.92 -28.81
CA LEU A 599 -1.19 36.45 -28.72
C LEU A 599 -2.05 36.00 -27.53
N VAL A 600 -1.85 36.61 -26.35
CA VAL A 600 -2.66 36.32 -25.17
C VAL A 600 -4.13 36.66 -25.44
N ASP A 601 -4.41 37.81 -26.05
CA ASP A 601 -5.76 38.23 -26.41
C ASP A 601 -6.39 37.27 -27.44
N TYR A 602 -5.62 36.81 -28.43
CA TYR A 602 -6.06 35.78 -29.38
C TYR A 602 -6.46 34.47 -28.68
N VAL A 603 -5.63 33.98 -27.76
CA VAL A 603 -5.90 32.73 -27.02
C VAL A 603 -7.15 32.83 -26.15
N HIS A 604 -7.45 34.01 -25.61
CA HIS A 604 -8.68 34.25 -24.83
C HIS A 604 -9.96 34.37 -25.66
N LYS A 605 -9.86 34.51 -26.99
CA LYS A 605 -11.06 34.56 -27.85
C LYS A 605 -11.86 33.26 -27.78
N GLN A 606 -13.16 33.37 -28.00
CA GLN A 606 -14.04 32.21 -28.11
C GLN A 606 -13.67 31.38 -29.35
N ASN A 607 -13.68 30.05 -29.21
CA ASN A 607 -13.28 29.13 -30.29
C ASN A 607 -13.96 29.43 -31.63
N ASP A 608 -15.26 29.74 -31.62
CA ASP A 608 -16.05 30.03 -32.83
C ASP A 608 -15.63 31.30 -33.58
N THR A 609 -14.82 32.14 -32.94
CA THR A 609 -14.34 33.43 -33.47
C THR A 609 -12.86 33.42 -33.82
N ARG A 610 -12.13 32.35 -33.49
CA ARG A 610 -10.70 32.24 -33.79
C ARG A 610 -10.51 31.79 -35.23
N GLU A 611 -9.67 32.53 -35.94
CA GLU A 611 -9.20 32.17 -37.27
C GLU A 611 -7.69 31.94 -37.24
N ILE A 612 -7.21 30.84 -37.84
CA ILE A 612 -5.78 30.51 -37.88
C ILE A 612 -4.97 31.60 -38.60
N SER A 613 -5.56 32.23 -39.62
CA SER A 613 -4.92 33.33 -40.38
C SER A 613 -4.59 34.55 -39.51
N GLU A 614 -5.36 34.78 -38.43
CA GLU A 614 -5.03 35.85 -37.48
C GLU A 614 -3.78 35.49 -36.67
N LEU A 615 -3.68 34.25 -36.20
CA LEU A 615 -2.51 33.76 -35.47
C LEU A 615 -1.25 33.79 -36.35
N GLU A 616 -1.36 33.36 -37.60
CA GLU A 616 -0.29 33.49 -38.60
C GLU A 616 0.12 34.95 -38.81
N GLY A 617 -0.85 35.87 -38.88
CA GLY A 617 -0.59 37.30 -38.99
C GLY A 617 0.17 37.86 -37.78
N ILE A 618 -0.14 37.39 -36.56
CA ILE A 618 0.59 37.79 -35.34
C ILE A 618 2.03 37.24 -35.36
N ILE A 619 2.22 35.99 -35.80
CA ILE A 619 3.56 35.37 -35.94
C ILE A 619 4.41 36.10 -36.99
N GLU A 620 3.82 36.55 -38.10
CA GLU A 620 4.55 37.31 -39.12
C GLU A 620 5.00 38.70 -38.62
N LYS A 621 4.20 39.38 -37.78
CA LYS A 621 4.67 40.61 -37.09
C LYS A 621 5.87 40.32 -36.18
N LEU A 622 5.89 39.17 -35.53
CA LEU A 622 7.00 38.76 -34.67
C LEU A 622 8.27 38.46 -35.49
N ARG A 623 8.13 38.01 -36.75
CA ARG A 623 9.24 37.76 -37.67
C ARG A 623 10.04 39.04 -37.98
N GLU A 624 9.45 40.22 -37.87
CA GLU A 624 10.16 41.51 -38.00
C GLU A 624 11.23 41.69 -36.91
N HIS A 625 11.08 41.01 -35.77
CA HIS A 625 12.01 41.03 -34.63
C HIS A 625 12.98 39.83 -34.64
N ALA A 626 13.01 39.03 -35.72
CA ALA A 626 13.85 37.83 -35.80
C ALA A 626 15.35 38.12 -35.63
N GLY A 627 15.84 39.34 -35.90
CA GLY A 627 17.24 39.70 -35.66
C GLY A 627 17.66 39.71 -34.18
N GLN A 628 16.70 39.81 -33.26
CA GLN A 628 16.93 39.79 -31.80
C GLN A 628 16.78 38.37 -31.20
N ILE A 629 16.34 37.42 -32.02
CA ILE A 629 16.03 36.04 -31.64
C ILE A 629 17.08 35.13 -32.28
N THR A 630 17.68 34.23 -31.50
CA THR A 630 18.73 33.33 -31.99
C THR A 630 18.20 32.31 -33.00
N ASP A 631 17.11 31.63 -32.65
CA ASP A 631 16.40 30.66 -33.48
C ASP A 631 14.90 30.94 -33.41
N PHE A 632 14.37 31.47 -34.50
CA PHE A 632 12.96 31.87 -34.59
C PHE A 632 12.01 30.67 -34.47
N ASN A 633 12.34 29.52 -35.06
CA ASN A 633 11.44 28.36 -35.05
C ASN A 633 11.34 27.79 -33.62
N ARG A 634 12.48 27.61 -32.94
CA ARG A 634 12.48 27.20 -31.52
C ARG A 634 11.73 28.20 -30.65
N PHE A 635 11.95 29.49 -30.88
CA PHE A 635 11.29 30.54 -30.10
C PHE A 635 9.76 30.52 -30.24
N ILE A 636 9.22 30.31 -31.45
CA ILE A 636 7.77 30.24 -31.66
C ILE A 636 7.14 29.07 -30.89
N VAL A 637 7.77 27.89 -30.91
CA VAL A 637 7.26 26.72 -30.16
C VAL A 637 7.18 27.04 -28.67
N VAL A 638 8.23 27.62 -28.11
CA VAL A 638 8.29 28.00 -26.68
C VAL A 638 7.26 29.07 -26.37
N LEU A 639 7.19 30.14 -27.17
CA LEU A 639 6.29 31.27 -26.93
C LEU A 639 4.83 30.83 -26.97
N LEU A 640 4.41 30.10 -28.02
CA LEU A 640 3.02 29.65 -28.14
C LEU A 640 2.67 28.69 -27.00
N THR A 641 3.54 27.73 -26.69
CA THR A 641 3.29 26.78 -25.60
C THR A 641 3.14 27.50 -24.26
N GLN A 642 4.02 28.45 -23.94
CA GLN A 642 3.94 29.20 -22.68
C GLN A 642 2.74 30.14 -22.63
N VAL A 643 2.33 30.77 -23.74
CA VAL A 643 1.11 31.59 -23.78
C VAL A 643 -0.11 30.72 -23.46
N VAL A 644 -0.25 29.54 -24.08
CA VAL A 644 -1.37 28.62 -23.79
C VAL A 644 -1.40 28.20 -22.32
N VAL A 645 -0.25 27.81 -21.79
CA VAL A 645 -0.12 27.39 -20.39
C VAL A 645 -0.37 28.55 -19.43
N HIS A 646 0.05 29.76 -19.78
CA HIS A 646 -0.19 30.97 -19.01
C HIS A 646 -1.68 31.30 -18.93
N CYS A 647 -2.40 31.29 -20.05
CA CYS A 647 -3.86 31.51 -20.07
C CYS A 647 -4.62 30.43 -19.29
N GLY A 648 -4.09 29.20 -19.27
CA GLY A 648 -4.60 28.07 -18.49
C GLY A 648 -4.19 28.03 -17.02
N SER A 649 -3.34 28.94 -16.54
CA SER A 649 -2.61 28.81 -15.26
C SER A 649 -3.49 28.82 -14.00
N ARG A 650 -4.76 29.22 -14.11
CA ARG A 650 -5.70 29.30 -12.99
C ARG A 650 -5.99 27.95 -12.33
N SER A 651 -6.04 26.86 -13.10
CA SER A 651 -6.27 25.50 -12.58
C SER A 651 -5.98 24.47 -13.67
N LEU A 652 -5.72 23.21 -13.29
CA LEU A 652 -5.54 22.11 -14.25
C LEU A 652 -6.71 21.95 -15.23
N SER A 653 -7.96 22.16 -14.78
CA SER A 653 -9.13 22.10 -15.67
C SER A 653 -9.14 23.21 -16.72
N HIS A 654 -8.63 24.40 -16.38
CA HIS A 654 -8.48 25.49 -17.35
C HIS A 654 -7.37 25.16 -18.35
N ALA A 655 -6.20 24.70 -17.86
CA ALA A 655 -5.11 24.25 -18.73
C ALA A 655 -5.58 23.17 -19.73
N ASN A 656 -6.28 22.13 -19.26
CA ASN A 656 -6.84 21.08 -20.12
C ASN A 656 -7.78 21.65 -21.19
N LYS A 657 -8.63 22.60 -20.80
CA LYS A 657 -9.57 23.24 -21.73
C LYS A 657 -8.82 24.01 -22.82
N TYR A 658 -7.93 24.94 -22.45
CA TYR A 658 -7.16 25.73 -23.42
C TYR A 658 -6.33 24.86 -24.36
N ILE A 659 -5.67 23.82 -23.83
CA ILE A 659 -4.91 22.87 -24.64
C ILE A 659 -5.81 22.15 -25.64
N THR A 660 -6.96 21.65 -25.20
CA THR A 660 -7.91 20.93 -26.07
C THR A 660 -8.48 21.85 -27.15
N ASP A 661 -8.82 23.08 -26.77
CA ASP A 661 -9.40 24.08 -27.65
C ASP A 661 -8.41 24.55 -28.73
N LEU A 662 -7.11 24.61 -28.42
CA LEU A 662 -6.08 25.15 -29.31
C LEU A 662 -5.25 24.10 -30.05
N LYS A 663 -5.47 22.80 -29.79
CA LYS A 663 -4.59 21.72 -30.27
C LYS A 663 -4.43 21.72 -31.80
N ASP A 664 -5.51 21.96 -32.55
CA ASP A 664 -5.50 21.86 -34.02
C ASP A 664 -4.78 23.06 -34.64
N GLU A 665 -4.95 24.24 -34.05
CA GLU A 665 -4.24 25.47 -34.44
C GLU A 665 -2.74 25.35 -34.16
N LEU A 666 -2.37 24.82 -32.97
CA LEU A 666 -0.98 24.55 -32.60
C LEU A 666 -0.33 23.54 -33.53
N LYS A 667 -0.98 22.39 -33.79
CA LYS A 667 -0.47 21.37 -34.73
C LYS A 667 -0.23 21.96 -36.12
N THR A 668 -1.19 22.73 -36.63
CA THR A 668 -1.09 23.38 -37.96
C THR A 668 0.11 24.33 -38.06
N ILE A 669 0.40 25.08 -37.00
CA ILE A 669 1.55 26.01 -36.99
C ILE A 669 2.85 25.24 -36.84
N PHE A 670 2.88 24.28 -35.94
CA PHE A 670 4.06 23.46 -35.67
C PHE A 670 4.49 22.66 -36.90
N GLU A 671 3.57 22.12 -37.68
CA GLU A 671 3.86 21.44 -38.96
C GLU A 671 4.49 22.34 -40.02
N LYS A 672 4.33 23.66 -39.93
CA LYS A 672 4.93 24.65 -40.85
C LYS A 672 6.35 25.04 -40.45
N LEU A 673 6.78 24.71 -39.24
CA LEU A 673 8.13 25.02 -38.75
C LEU A 673 9.12 23.96 -39.27
N ASP A 674 10.27 24.41 -39.75
CA ASP A 674 11.36 23.52 -40.16
C ASP A 674 12.11 23.05 -38.91
N MET A 675 11.55 22.04 -38.23
CA MET A 675 12.08 21.43 -37.03
C MET A 675 11.80 19.93 -37.01
N ASP A 676 12.74 19.16 -36.46
CA ASP A 676 12.52 17.74 -36.19
C ASP A 676 11.44 17.55 -35.12
N ALA A 677 10.57 16.55 -35.31
CA ALA A 677 9.43 16.31 -34.44
C ALA A 677 9.87 15.92 -33.01
N GLU A 678 10.89 15.08 -32.85
CA GLU A 678 11.38 14.71 -31.52
C GLU A 678 11.95 15.93 -30.79
N ALA A 679 12.73 16.77 -31.48
CA ALA A 679 13.27 18.00 -30.93
C ALA A 679 12.18 19.02 -30.54
N MET A 680 11.10 19.11 -31.31
CA MET A 680 9.95 19.95 -31.03
C MET A 680 9.19 19.49 -29.79
N GLU A 681 8.89 18.19 -29.67
CA GLU A 681 8.22 17.63 -28.51
C GLU A 681 9.03 17.85 -27.21
N GLN A 682 10.36 17.66 -27.27
CA GLN A 682 11.24 17.98 -26.14
C GLN A 682 11.16 19.46 -25.76
N LEU A 683 11.14 20.36 -26.76
CA LEU A 683 11.07 21.79 -26.52
C LEU A 683 9.73 22.21 -25.90
N ILE A 684 8.63 21.59 -26.31
CA ILE A 684 7.32 21.77 -25.69
C ILE A 684 7.41 21.39 -24.20
N ILE A 685 7.93 20.20 -23.86
CA ILE A 685 8.08 19.76 -22.47
C ILE A 685 8.97 20.73 -21.66
N GLU A 686 10.13 21.10 -22.20
CA GLU A 686 11.04 22.08 -21.60
C GLU A 686 10.34 23.41 -21.32
N SER A 687 9.55 23.91 -22.27
CA SER A 687 8.86 25.19 -22.13
C SER A 687 7.80 25.18 -21.01
N VAL A 688 7.08 24.07 -20.84
CA VAL A 688 6.09 23.90 -19.77
C VAL A 688 6.78 23.82 -18.42
N LEU A 689 7.86 23.05 -18.30
CA LEU A 689 8.57 22.86 -17.04
C LEU A 689 9.43 24.06 -16.65
N ALA A 690 9.93 24.84 -17.62
CA ALA A 690 10.56 26.12 -17.35
C ALA A 690 9.55 27.15 -16.81
N TYR A 691 8.30 27.14 -17.33
CA TYR A 691 7.22 27.98 -16.83
C TYR A 691 6.76 27.55 -15.42
N TRP A 692 6.54 26.25 -15.21
CA TRP A 692 6.12 25.66 -13.94
C TRP A 692 7.28 25.19 -13.07
N ASN A 693 8.45 25.82 -13.15
CA ASN A 693 9.66 25.33 -12.49
C ASN A 693 9.49 25.21 -10.96
N ILE A 694 8.70 26.11 -10.35
CA ILE A 694 8.41 26.11 -8.91
C ILE A 694 7.46 24.95 -8.53
N ASN A 695 6.62 24.51 -9.45
CA ASN A 695 5.64 23.45 -9.25
C ASN A 695 5.69 22.42 -10.38
N SER A 696 6.74 21.60 -10.35
CA SER A 696 6.95 20.53 -11.34
C SER A 696 5.77 19.57 -11.47
N GLN A 697 5.02 19.33 -10.40
CA GLN A 697 3.86 18.44 -10.43
C GLN A 697 2.79 18.99 -11.37
N THR A 698 2.42 20.27 -11.24
CA THR A 698 1.50 20.93 -12.17
C THR A 698 2.05 20.92 -13.59
N GLY A 699 3.36 21.19 -13.74
CA GLY A 699 4.02 21.14 -15.04
C GLY A 699 3.89 19.78 -15.73
N PHE A 700 4.21 18.68 -15.04
CA PHE A 700 4.07 17.32 -15.59
C PHE A 700 2.61 16.95 -15.85
N LEU A 701 1.67 17.33 -14.98
CA LEU A 701 0.24 17.09 -15.23
C LEU A 701 -0.26 17.82 -16.50
N ILE A 702 0.27 19.02 -16.78
CA ILE A 702 -0.01 19.76 -18.02
C ILE A 702 0.66 19.07 -19.22
N VAL A 703 1.88 18.54 -19.06
CA VAL A 703 2.53 17.73 -20.10
C VAL A 703 1.69 16.50 -20.44
N ASP A 704 1.03 15.86 -19.47
CA ASP A 704 0.09 14.79 -19.79
C ASP A 704 -1.17 15.26 -20.51
N ALA A 705 -1.67 16.45 -20.21
CA ALA A 705 -2.75 17.04 -20.98
C ALA A 705 -2.34 17.26 -22.45
N LEU A 706 -1.11 17.73 -22.68
CA LEU A 706 -0.52 17.85 -24.02
C LEU A 706 -0.35 16.49 -24.70
N LYS A 707 -0.02 15.44 -23.95
CA LYS A 707 0.01 14.05 -24.44
C LYS A 707 -1.36 13.57 -24.88
N PHE A 708 -2.41 13.80 -24.09
CA PHE A 708 -3.79 13.44 -24.48
C PHE A 708 -4.31 14.27 -25.67
N ALA A 709 -3.76 15.47 -25.87
CA ALA A 709 -4.00 16.28 -27.06
C ALA A 709 -3.12 15.89 -28.27
N GLU A 710 -2.28 14.85 -28.13
CA GLU A 710 -1.33 14.37 -29.15
C GLU A 710 -0.34 15.45 -29.63
N LEU A 711 0.03 16.38 -28.76
CA LEU A 711 1.08 17.38 -29.01
C LEU A 711 2.46 16.89 -28.55
N VAL A 712 2.49 15.89 -27.68
CA VAL A 712 3.71 15.28 -27.13
C VAL A 712 3.51 13.77 -27.05
N SER A 713 4.50 12.99 -27.47
CA SER A 713 4.44 11.54 -27.38
C SER A 713 4.81 11.02 -25.98
N PRO A 714 4.30 9.84 -25.57
CA PRO A 714 4.75 9.18 -24.34
C PRO A 714 6.28 8.94 -24.33
N LYS A 715 6.86 8.59 -25.48
CA LYS A 715 8.31 8.39 -25.65
C LYS A 715 9.09 9.68 -25.37
N ALA A 716 8.61 10.84 -25.84
CA ALA A 716 9.27 12.12 -25.56
C ALA A 716 9.26 12.48 -24.07
N ILE A 717 8.16 12.20 -23.35
CA ILE A 717 8.10 12.40 -21.89
C ILE A 717 9.12 11.51 -21.19
N LEU A 718 9.15 10.22 -21.52
CA LEU A 718 10.11 9.28 -20.94
C LEU A 718 11.56 9.69 -21.25
N ASN A 719 11.84 10.09 -22.49
CA ASN A 719 13.15 10.58 -22.89
C ASN A 719 13.55 11.85 -22.11
N PHE A 720 12.63 12.79 -21.94
CA PHE A 720 12.87 14.00 -21.14
C PHE A 720 13.19 13.66 -19.67
N CYS A 721 12.40 12.78 -19.07
CA CYS A 721 12.58 12.37 -17.67
C CYS A 721 13.93 11.67 -17.43
N LEU A 722 14.40 10.88 -18.41
CA LEU A 722 15.64 10.11 -18.34
C LEU A 722 16.86 10.88 -18.84
N LEU A 723 16.66 12.07 -19.43
CA LEU A 723 17.75 12.88 -19.96
C LEU A 723 18.71 13.27 -18.85
N GLU A 724 19.99 13.04 -19.10
CA GLU A 724 21.06 13.44 -18.22
C GLU A 724 21.59 14.82 -18.64
N LYS A 725 21.52 15.79 -17.73
CA LYS A 725 22.00 17.15 -17.97
C LYS A 725 22.92 17.59 -16.82
N ASN A 726 24.15 17.98 -17.16
CA ASN A 726 25.19 18.34 -16.19
C ASN A 726 25.42 17.22 -15.16
N ASP A 727 25.55 15.97 -15.63
CA ASP A 727 25.68 14.74 -14.81
C ASP A 727 24.54 14.46 -13.82
N ARG A 728 23.43 15.20 -13.92
CA ARG A 728 22.22 15.04 -13.10
C ARG A 728 21.09 14.41 -13.92
N CYS A 729 20.51 13.36 -13.36
CA CYS A 729 19.30 12.71 -13.86
C CYS A 729 18.22 12.81 -12.79
N TYR A 730 17.20 13.62 -13.04
CA TYR A 730 16.14 13.87 -12.08
C TYR A 730 15.23 12.65 -11.84
N ALA A 731 15.23 11.67 -12.76
CA ALA A 731 14.53 10.40 -12.56
C ALA A 731 15.02 9.58 -11.36
N LEU A 732 16.18 9.92 -10.78
CA LEU A 732 16.73 9.23 -9.60
C LEU A 732 16.56 10.02 -8.30
N SER A 733 16.24 11.32 -8.38
CA SER A 733 16.28 12.22 -7.22
C SER A 733 15.00 13.04 -7.02
N ASP A 734 14.15 13.19 -8.03
CA ASP A 734 12.92 13.97 -7.95
C ASP A 734 11.68 13.08 -8.04
N VAL A 735 10.87 13.09 -6.98
CA VAL A 735 9.68 12.25 -6.90
C VAL A 735 8.67 12.54 -8.00
N THR A 736 8.56 13.78 -8.51
CA THR A 736 7.62 14.08 -9.60
C THR A 736 8.02 13.46 -10.92
N VAL A 737 9.32 13.33 -11.17
CA VAL A 737 9.83 12.67 -12.38
C VAL A 737 9.61 11.18 -12.28
N ILE A 738 9.90 10.58 -11.12
CA ILE A 738 9.67 9.17 -10.83
C ILE A 738 8.18 8.83 -10.98
N ASP A 739 7.30 9.62 -10.36
CA ASP A 739 5.84 9.46 -10.48
C ASP A 739 5.37 9.61 -11.92
N THR A 740 5.97 10.51 -12.70
CA THR A 740 5.62 10.72 -14.11
C THR A 740 6.04 9.54 -14.99
N ILE A 741 7.21 8.93 -14.76
CA ILE A 741 7.64 7.72 -15.45
C ILE A 741 6.66 6.58 -15.16
N TYR A 742 6.40 6.28 -13.88
CA TYR A 742 5.45 5.22 -13.52
C TYR A 742 4.05 5.48 -14.07
N ARG A 743 3.56 6.72 -13.96
CA ARG A 743 2.23 7.09 -14.47
C ARG A 743 2.14 6.97 -15.98
N THR A 744 3.18 7.36 -16.71
CA THR A 744 3.21 7.23 -18.18
C THR A 744 3.22 5.77 -18.60
N LEU A 745 4.06 4.93 -17.97
CA LEU A 745 4.11 3.49 -18.25
C LEU A 745 2.79 2.79 -17.88
N SER A 746 2.24 3.05 -16.69
CA SER A 746 0.97 2.46 -16.26
C SER A 746 -0.22 2.89 -17.13
N GLN A 747 -0.23 4.12 -17.66
CA GLN A 747 -1.26 4.54 -18.62
C GLN A 747 -1.13 3.81 -19.96
N LEU A 748 0.09 3.57 -20.44
CA LEU A 748 0.34 2.80 -21.67
C LEU A 748 -0.15 1.35 -21.55
N LEU A 749 -0.09 0.75 -20.36
CA LEU A 749 -0.67 -0.57 -20.12
C LEU A 749 -2.17 -0.60 -20.36
N ILE A 750 -2.87 0.46 -19.97
CA ILE A 750 -4.32 0.56 -20.09
C ILE A 750 -4.71 0.83 -21.54
N THR A 751 -3.96 1.69 -22.25
CA THR A 751 -4.32 2.11 -23.61
C THR A 751 -3.82 1.16 -24.69
N ASN A 752 -2.61 0.59 -24.55
CA ASN A 752 -1.92 -0.23 -25.55
C ASN A 752 -1.14 -1.38 -24.90
N ALA A 753 -1.83 -2.30 -24.22
CA ALA A 753 -1.21 -3.41 -23.46
C ALA A 753 -0.21 -4.30 -24.22
N GLY A 754 -0.23 -4.30 -25.57
CA GLY A 754 0.69 -5.09 -26.39
C GLY A 754 1.93 -4.35 -26.89
N ASP A 755 2.06 -3.04 -26.63
CA ASP A 755 3.21 -2.24 -27.07
C ASP A 755 4.28 -2.15 -25.97
N ASN A 756 5.33 -2.95 -26.13
CA ASN A 756 6.43 -3.02 -25.17
C ASN A 756 7.59 -2.06 -25.50
N GLN A 757 7.47 -1.22 -26.55
CA GLN A 757 8.56 -0.34 -26.98
C GLN A 757 8.96 0.69 -25.92
N ALA A 758 7.99 1.23 -25.18
CA ALA A 758 8.27 2.19 -24.11
C ALA A 758 9.04 1.55 -22.95
N PHE A 759 8.69 0.32 -22.56
CA PHE A 759 9.38 -0.44 -21.51
C PHE A 759 10.81 -0.78 -21.92
N GLU A 760 10.98 -1.23 -23.16
CA GLU A 760 12.29 -1.46 -23.77
C GLU A 760 13.14 -0.18 -23.75
N PHE A 761 12.59 0.93 -24.23
CA PHE A 761 13.30 2.21 -24.28
C PHE A 761 13.78 2.65 -22.89
N VAL A 762 12.93 2.59 -21.86
CA VAL A 762 13.30 2.96 -20.49
C VAL A 762 14.42 2.05 -19.97
N PHE A 763 14.30 0.74 -20.16
CA PHE A 763 15.32 -0.21 -19.73
C PHE A 763 16.68 0.02 -20.41
N GLU A 764 16.68 0.27 -21.73
CA GLU A 764 17.89 0.60 -22.48
C GLU A 764 18.56 1.89 -21.99
N GLN A 765 17.77 2.95 -21.75
CA GLN A 765 18.31 4.21 -21.21
C GLN A 765 18.93 4.01 -19.82
N MET A 766 18.33 3.19 -18.96
CA MET A 766 18.92 2.86 -17.66
C MET A 766 20.23 2.08 -17.80
N CYS A 767 20.32 1.14 -18.74
CA CYS A 767 21.57 0.43 -19.03
C CYS A 767 22.67 1.38 -19.49
N LEU A 768 22.34 2.36 -20.35
CA LEU A 768 23.28 3.40 -20.77
C LEU A 768 23.74 4.26 -19.58
N MET A 769 22.83 4.61 -18.67
CA MET A 769 23.18 5.34 -17.44
C MET A 769 24.12 4.54 -16.53
N LEU A 770 23.89 3.23 -16.38
CA LEU A 770 24.78 2.34 -15.60
C LEU A 770 26.20 2.29 -16.19
N ASN A 771 26.32 2.23 -17.52
CA ASN A 771 27.63 2.28 -18.19
C ASN A 771 28.35 3.60 -17.97
N ARG A 772 27.63 4.73 -18.05
CA ARG A 772 28.21 6.05 -17.77
C ARG A 772 28.66 6.16 -16.32
N ALA A 773 27.85 5.67 -15.37
CA ALA A 773 28.18 5.70 -13.95
C ALA A 773 29.41 4.83 -13.62
N THR A 774 29.48 3.61 -14.16
CA THR A 774 30.64 2.72 -13.97
C THR A 774 31.92 3.29 -14.62
N THR A 775 31.80 3.88 -15.81
CA THR A 775 32.92 4.57 -16.47
C THR A 775 33.42 5.76 -15.63
N ALA A 776 32.50 6.57 -15.09
CA ALA A 776 32.85 7.71 -14.24
C ALA A 776 33.49 7.30 -12.91
N LEU A 777 33.12 6.13 -12.36
CA LEU A 777 33.75 5.58 -11.16
C LEU A 777 35.18 5.08 -11.39
N GLY A 778 35.58 4.83 -12.64
CA GLY A 778 36.90 4.30 -12.97
C GLY A 778 37.16 2.88 -12.45
N VAL A 779 36.09 2.13 -12.14
CA VAL A 779 36.19 0.71 -11.72
C VAL A 779 36.64 -0.16 -12.88
N THR A 780 37.43 -1.20 -12.58
CA THR A 780 37.80 -2.19 -13.60
C THR A 780 36.58 -3.04 -13.99
N GLU A 781 36.61 -3.66 -15.18
CA GLU A 781 35.46 -4.42 -15.73
C GLU A 781 34.95 -5.56 -14.82
N THR A 782 35.77 -6.00 -13.84
CA THR A 782 35.51 -7.12 -12.93
C THR A 782 35.33 -6.71 -11.46
N GLU A 783 35.53 -5.44 -11.12
CA GLU A 783 35.53 -4.97 -9.73
C GLU A 783 34.11 -4.63 -9.26
N ASN A 784 33.71 -5.13 -8.08
CA ASN A 784 32.40 -4.82 -7.54
C ASN A 784 32.30 -3.36 -7.09
N VAL A 785 31.22 -2.69 -7.49
CA VAL A 785 30.84 -1.38 -6.93
C VAL A 785 30.24 -1.62 -5.54
N VAL A 786 31.00 -1.31 -4.50
CA VAL A 786 30.55 -1.45 -3.11
C VAL A 786 30.04 -0.09 -2.61
N LEU A 787 28.82 -0.08 -2.07
CA LEU A 787 28.32 1.08 -1.34
C LEU A 787 29.16 1.25 -0.07
N PRO A 788 29.74 2.43 0.18
CA PRO A 788 30.51 2.66 1.38
C PRO A 788 29.61 2.56 2.60
N ASP A 789 30.10 1.89 3.64
CA ASP A 789 29.46 1.90 4.95
C ASP A 789 29.69 3.28 5.58
N LEU A 790 28.62 4.09 5.58
CA LEU A 790 28.61 5.44 6.14
C LEU A 790 28.07 5.46 7.59
N SER A 791 27.92 4.27 8.20
CA SER A 791 27.50 4.12 9.60
C SER A 791 28.55 4.64 10.59
N GLU A 792 29.83 4.62 10.21
CA GLU A 792 30.88 5.27 10.97
C GLU A 792 30.85 6.80 10.80
N LYS A 793 31.01 7.52 11.91
CA LYS A 793 31.21 8.98 11.98
C LYS A 793 32.58 9.41 11.42
N SER A 794 33.02 8.82 10.32
CA SER A 794 34.19 9.27 9.59
C SER A 794 33.87 10.60 8.91
N GLU A 795 34.79 11.57 9.10
CA GLU A 795 34.80 12.80 8.33
C GLU A 795 35.02 12.42 6.86
N ILE A 796 33.99 12.60 6.04
CA ILE A 796 34.11 12.42 4.58
C ILE A 796 34.77 13.69 4.05
N ASP A 797 35.83 13.56 3.27
CA ASP A 797 36.42 14.70 2.58
C ASP A 797 35.47 15.18 1.48
N PRO A 798 34.80 16.35 1.63
CA PRO A 798 33.80 16.81 0.67
C PRO A 798 34.38 17.11 -0.72
N ILE A 799 35.70 17.31 -0.81
CA ILE A 799 36.39 17.70 -2.05
C ILE A 799 36.82 16.46 -2.83
N ASN A 800 37.36 15.45 -2.16
CA ASN A 800 37.96 14.27 -2.82
C ASN A 800 37.06 13.04 -2.81
N GLU A 801 36.23 12.84 -1.78
CA GLU A 801 35.43 11.62 -1.62
C GLU A 801 34.01 11.80 -2.14
N LEU A 802 33.40 12.98 -1.95
CA LEU A 802 32.02 13.24 -2.36
C LEU A 802 31.75 13.02 -3.86
N PRO A 803 32.63 13.42 -4.81
CA PRO A 803 32.39 13.15 -6.22
C PRO A 803 32.34 11.65 -6.56
N LYS A 804 33.18 10.84 -5.90
CA LYS A 804 33.16 9.38 -6.05
C LYS A 804 31.88 8.79 -5.46
N LEU A 805 31.44 9.31 -4.31
CA LEU A 805 30.18 8.94 -3.66
C LEU A 805 28.96 9.27 -4.54
N GLU A 806 28.93 10.45 -5.19
CA GLU A 806 27.86 10.82 -6.13
C GLU A 806 27.69 9.79 -7.25
N HIS A 807 28.79 9.40 -7.89
CA HIS A 807 28.71 8.38 -8.95
C HIS A 807 28.30 7.01 -8.42
N THR A 808 28.67 6.67 -7.18
CA THR A 808 28.28 5.42 -6.53
C THR A 808 26.79 5.41 -6.20
N TRP A 809 26.25 6.49 -5.64
CA TRP A 809 24.82 6.64 -5.37
C TRP A 809 24.01 6.70 -6.64
N LYS A 810 24.49 7.37 -7.68
CA LYS A 810 23.87 7.34 -9.01
C LYS A 810 23.79 5.93 -9.57
N TYR A 811 24.89 5.16 -9.51
CA TYR A 811 24.90 3.75 -9.91
C TYR A 811 23.88 2.93 -9.14
N SER A 812 23.90 3.02 -7.80
CA SER A 812 22.97 2.28 -6.93
C SER A 812 21.50 2.66 -7.16
N ALA A 813 21.20 3.95 -7.28
CA ALA A 813 19.84 4.43 -7.54
C ALA A 813 19.33 3.99 -8.92
N THR A 814 20.19 4.03 -9.95
CA THR A 814 19.84 3.53 -11.30
C THR A 814 19.53 2.04 -11.25
N LEU A 815 20.39 1.26 -10.58
CA LEU A 815 20.23 -0.18 -10.43
C LEU A 815 18.96 -0.55 -9.66
N GLY A 816 18.69 0.15 -8.55
CA GLY A 816 17.45 -0.01 -7.78
C GLY A 816 16.20 0.39 -8.57
N PHE A 817 16.28 1.42 -9.42
CA PHE A 817 15.17 1.80 -10.28
C PHE A 817 14.90 0.74 -11.37
N VAL A 818 15.95 0.16 -11.98
CA VAL A 818 15.80 -0.99 -12.89
C VAL A 818 15.12 -2.17 -12.20
N LYS A 819 15.56 -2.51 -10.98
CA LYS A 819 14.94 -3.57 -10.16
C LYS A 819 13.45 -3.33 -9.97
N SER A 820 13.08 -2.10 -9.59
CA SER A 820 11.68 -1.70 -9.42
C SER A 820 10.87 -1.81 -10.72
N LEU A 821 11.42 -1.37 -11.85
CA LEU A 821 10.74 -1.44 -13.15
C LEU A 821 10.51 -2.90 -13.59
N LEU A 822 11.54 -3.74 -13.53
CA LEU A 822 11.44 -5.16 -13.90
C LEU A 822 10.40 -5.90 -13.05
N ARG A 823 10.34 -5.58 -11.76
CA ARG A 823 9.39 -6.15 -10.81
C ARG A 823 7.96 -5.67 -11.04
N LYS A 824 7.75 -4.35 -11.05
CA LYS A 824 6.41 -3.73 -11.10
C LYS A 824 5.70 -3.99 -12.44
N TYR A 825 6.47 -4.10 -13.52
CA TYR A 825 5.95 -4.36 -14.86
C TYR A 825 6.40 -5.73 -15.38
N SER A 826 6.52 -6.72 -14.47
CA SER A 826 6.94 -8.08 -14.83
C SER A 826 6.14 -8.66 -16.00
N PRO A 827 4.80 -8.49 -16.12
CA PRO A 827 4.03 -9.08 -17.22
C PRO A 827 4.47 -8.59 -18.61
N GLN A 828 4.90 -7.33 -18.72
CA GLN A 828 5.37 -6.73 -19.97
C GLN A 828 6.80 -7.17 -20.27
N TYR A 829 7.65 -7.18 -19.25
CA TYR A 829 9.05 -7.60 -19.38
C TYR A 829 9.23 -9.08 -19.67
N VAL A 830 8.29 -9.96 -19.30
CA VAL A 830 8.31 -11.40 -19.67
C VAL A 830 8.51 -11.58 -21.17
N SER A 831 7.85 -10.77 -22.00
CA SER A 831 7.98 -10.86 -23.46
C SER A 831 9.33 -10.36 -24.00
N LEU A 832 10.06 -9.57 -23.21
CA LEU A 832 11.36 -8.98 -23.55
C LEU A 832 12.55 -9.77 -23.00
N VAL A 833 12.32 -10.75 -22.12
CA VAL A 833 13.37 -11.56 -21.46
C VAL A 833 14.35 -12.14 -22.47
N GLU A 834 13.88 -12.85 -23.50
CA GLU A 834 14.76 -13.49 -24.49
C GLU A 834 15.63 -12.46 -25.23
N LYS A 835 15.03 -11.32 -25.60
CA LYS A 835 15.74 -10.22 -26.27
C LYS A 835 16.83 -9.63 -25.36
N PHE A 836 16.51 -9.37 -24.10
CA PHE A 836 17.46 -8.78 -23.15
C PHE A 836 18.58 -9.74 -22.77
N THR A 837 18.28 -11.01 -22.52
CA THR A 837 19.29 -12.03 -22.22
C THR A 837 20.32 -12.16 -23.34
N ASN A 838 19.86 -12.18 -24.60
CA ASN A 838 20.76 -12.30 -25.76
C ASN A 838 21.53 -10.99 -26.06
N GLY A 839 20.93 -9.82 -25.79
CA GLY A 839 21.52 -8.51 -26.09
C GLY A 839 22.48 -7.96 -25.02
N MET A 840 22.39 -8.43 -23.77
CA MET A 840 23.10 -7.83 -22.63
C MET A 840 24.62 -7.74 -22.80
N GLY A 841 25.20 -8.76 -23.45
CA GLY A 841 26.62 -8.88 -23.76
C GLY A 841 27.21 -7.68 -24.52
N GLY A 842 26.41 -7.04 -25.38
CA GLY A 842 26.82 -5.90 -26.19
C GLY A 842 26.45 -4.54 -25.59
N VAL A 843 25.57 -4.52 -24.58
CA VAL A 843 25.01 -3.27 -24.02
C VAL A 843 25.73 -2.87 -22.74
N VAL A 844 25.97 -3.80 -21.80
CA VAL A 844 26.61 -3.48 -20.51
C VAL A 844 28.00 -4.09 -20.46
N SER A 845 29.04 -3.26 -20.34
CA SER A 845 30.44 -3.70 -20.35
C SER A 845 30.94 -4.18 -18.98
N HIS A 846 30.36 -3.68 -17.88
CA HIS A 846 30.76 -4.03 -16.52
C HIS A 846 30.17 -5.40 -16.11
N GLN A 847 31.03 -6.40 -15.90
CA GLN A 847 30.62 -7.80 -15.71
C GLN A 847 29.73 -8.03 -14.48
N PRO A 848 30.04 -7.46 -13.28
CA PRO A 848 29.17 -7.63 -12.12
C PRO A 848 27.75 -7.08 -12.33
N THR A 849 27.63 -5.90 -12.95
CA THR A 849 26.31 -5.31 -13.27
C THR A 849 25.56 -6.16 -14.27
N GLN A 850 26.24 -6.63 -15.32
CA GLN A 850 25.66 -7.52 -16.31
C GLN A 850 25.14 -8.81 -15.68
N GLN A 851 25.92 -9.46 -14.82
CA GLN A 851 25.51 -10.69 -14.13
C GLN A 851 24.27 -10.45 -13.26
N GLN A 852 24.24 -9.34 -12.52
CA GLN A 852 23.10 -8.96 -11.68
C GLN A 852 21.84 -8.69 -12.50
N LEU A 853 21.95 -7.96 -13.62
CA LEU A 853 20.81 -7.70 -14.50
C LEU A 853 20.29 -8.98 -15.15
N LEU A 854 21.17 -9.88 -15.60
CA LEU A 854 20.78 -11.16 -16.17
C LEU A 854 20.07 -12.06 -15.14
N GLU A 855 20.52 -12.04 -13.89
CA GLU A 855 19.86 -12.73 -12.80
C GLU A 855 18.43 -12.19 -12.59
N TRP A 856 18.26 -10.88 -12.48
CA TRP A 856 16.95 -10.25 -12.34
C TRP A 856 16.03 -10.50 -13.54
N ILE A 857 16.54 -10.41 -14.77
CA ILE A 857 15.77 -10.74 -15.98
C ILE A 857 15.31 -12.20 -15.95
N GLY A 858 16.14 -13.13 -15.45
CA GLY A 858 15.77 -14.54 -15.28
C GLY A 858 14.76 -14.79 -14.14
N GLU A 859 14.65 -13.88 -13.19
CA GLU A 859 13.64 -13.91 -12.11
C GLU A 859 12.28 -13.36 -12.55
N VAL A 860 12.22 -12.48 -13.57
CA VAL A 860 10.96 -11.86 -14.05
C VAL A 860 9.83 -12.87 -14.33
N PRO A 861 10.05 -14.01 -15.02
CA PRO A 861 8.98 -15.00 -15.25
C PRO A 861 8.49 -15.74 -14.00
N GLN A 862 9.15 -15.55 -12.85
CA GLN A 862 8.81 -16.18 -11.58
C GLN A 862 7.86 -15.32 -10.72
N ILE A 863 7.62 -14.07 -11.12
CA ILE A 863 6.81 -13.03 -10.43
C ILE A 863 5.64 -12.62 -11.31
#